data_AF-A0A2D9XJB2-F1
#
_entry.id   AF-A0A2D9XJB2-F1
#
_cell.length_a   1.000
_cell.length_b   1.000
_cell.length_c   1.000
_cell.angle_alpha   90.00
_cell.angle_beta   90.00
_cell.angle_gamma   90.00
#
_symmetry.space_group_name_H-M   'P 1'
#
loop_
_entity.id
_entity.type
_entity.pdbx_description
1 polymer ?
#
loop_
_entity_poly.entity_id
_entity_poly.type
_entity_poly.pdbx_seq_one_letter_code
_entity_poly.pdbx_strand_id
1 'polypeptide(L)'
;MHKLIVLFLFPIAMVAQDVFDSQEIYGNQGGLFDEFIIRDLNLNFYDSDYNEFLIQSWFDNTKLRKAASFEMDEVYFDSVAVRYKGNSTFYIPWSVNNPKLPFNIDFNEYNGGQSVLGYEKIKLANALFDPTMRKEIVGFSVYREYLPASQANFMKLKVNDEFLGLYVNTESVNLDFMDKHFNENDGVFFKCEPQDLFGVENTSLVAALDYRGIDSLDYYESYELKSEKGWKELIDMIYTLNNDIDNIEKYLNVDRVLWYLAVNTAILNADTYSLVNIRNYYLYQTNNGQFQIIPWDVSESFIGALFWWWDDPINLYEASPYYGFDPYQESRPLVYSLLSVDRYKENYDAHLRTIINQVVNTNFIENRVSELGSLASEVDNFDENTFFGDGFETNVSEDYWFFNGTWNTFGGILNTLDERSSFLNNHPLMNVSVPEIEYVSQNISSPNPGDDVIVTTKITNVDQVELMVTTQSDHFNFVSYPMNDDGLDGDLVAGDDIYSFIIPFSSSGDYVQYYIRAGNSEGVSLSPEKAEFEFYVYTVNYEILTSDIVINEIMAANDNAVADEFGEFDDWIEIYNKGDEPVDLSNYHLSDDITDLGKYTFPSITLDSDEYLIVWADDDEEEQGDLHATFNLSSSGEELYLTDPNFNIIDGFVFGQQQVDMGYARVPNGIGDFVIQSSTFLANNDQSTLVSDMMLKDKRLLKITDLIGREVSAGVRGQSFLYIYDDGSVVKRYIQ
;
A
#
# COMPACT_ATOMS: atom_id res chain seq x y z
N MET A 1 -58.33 -27.91 -19.57
CA MET A 1 -57.44 -27.59 -18.45
C MET A 1 -56.06 -27.31 -19.01
N HIS A 2 -55.76 -26.04 -19.31
CA HIS A 2 -54.39 -25.60 -19.56
C HIS A 2 -53.85 -25.13 -18.20
N LYS A 3 -52.83 -25.80 -17.67
CA LYS A 3 -52.14 -25.37 -16.44
C LYS A 3 -51.31 -24.15 -16.81
N LEU A 4 -51.69 -23.00 -16.27
CA LEU A 4 -50.89 -21.79 -16.27
C LEU A 4 -49.73 -22.04 -15.29
N ILE A 5 -48.51 -22.18 -15.80
CA ILE A 5 -47.29 -22.12 -14.99
C ILE A 5 -47.04 -20.63 -14.75
N VAL A 6 -47.27 -20.18 -13.52
CA VAL A 6 -46.92 -18.83 -13.08
C VAL A 6 -45.47 -18.92 -12.62
N LEU A 7 -44.53 -18.46 -13.46
CA LEU A 7 -43.16 -18.19 -13.04
C LEU A 7 -43.22 -17.00 -12.09
N PHE A 8 -42.95 -17.21 -10.81
CA PHE A 8 -42.66 -16.12 -9.88
C PHE A 8 -41.22 -15.69 -10.14
N LEU A 9 -41.02 -14.63 -10.90
CA LEU A 9 -39.78 -13.86 -10.88
C LEU A 9 -39.74 -13.14 -9.53
N PHE A 10 -39.05 -13.71 -8.55
CA PHE A 10 -38.63 -12.93 -7.40
C PHE A 10 -37.56 -11.96 -7.89
N PRO A 11 -37.73 -10.64 -7.69
CA PRO A 11 -36.62 -9.72 -7.88
C PRO A 11 -35.57 -10.10 -6.84
N ILE A 12 -34.46 -10.70 -7.29
CA ILE A 12 -33.26 -10.82 -6.48
C ILE A 12 -32.85 -9.37 -6.20
N ALA A 13 -32.99 -8.93 -4.96
CA ALA A 13 -32.42 -7.67 -4.54
C ALA A 13 -30.90 -7.87 -4.60
N MET A 14 -30.27 -7.43 -5.69
CA MET A 14 -28.82 -7.36 -5.78
C MET A 14 -28.36 -6.37 -4.73
N VAL A 15 -27.66 -6.88 -3.71
CA VAL A 15 -26.91 -6.05 -2.79
C VAL A 15 -25.62 -5.69 -3.51
N ALA A 16 -25.34 -4.40 -3.64
CA ALA A 16 -24.06 -3.94 -4.19
C ALA A 16 -22.94 -4.39 -3.27
N GLN A 17 -21.87 -4.91 -3.84
CA GLN A 17 -20.69 -5.34 -3.09
C GLN A 17 -19.75 -4.16 -2.92
N ASP A 18 -19.08 -4.13 -1.79
CA ASP A 18 -17.99 -3.20 -1.57
C ASP A 18 -16.74 -3.75 -2.28
N VAL A 19 -16.06 -2.89 -3.02
CA VAL A 19 -14.79 -3.19 -3.69
C VAL A 19 -13.72 -2.43 -2.92
N PHE A 20 -12.60 -3.09 -2.62
CA PHE A 20 -11.44 -2.44 -2.02
C PHE A 20 -10.89 -1.37 -2.98
N ASP A 21 -10.92 -0.10 -2.55
CA ASP A 21 -10.38 1.01 -3.33
C ASP A 21 -8.91 1.25 -2.99
N SER A 22 -8.04 0.72 -3.85
CA SER A 22 -6.59 0.90 -3.74
C SER A 22 -6.12 2.35 -3.91
N GLN A 23 -6.98 3.27 -4.36
CA GLN A 23 -6.61 4.67 -4.59
C GLN A 23 -6.73 5.55 -3.35
N GLU A 24 -7.41 5.11 -2.29
CA GLU A 24 -7.61 5.90 -1.07
C GLU A 24 -6.28 6.36 -0.45
N ILE A 25 -5.24 5.54 -0.54
CA ILE A 25 -3.90 5.81 0.01
C ILE A 25 -3.12 6.92 -0.73
N TYR A 26 -3.55 7.32 -1.93
CA TYR A 26 -2.85 8.32 -2.75
C TYR A 26 -3.54 9.71 -2.74
N GLY A 27 -4.74 9.83 -2.14
CA GLY A 27 -5.71 10.91 -2.33
C GLY A 27 -5.59 12.17 -1.44
N ASN A 28 -4.38 12.57 -1.04
CA ASN A 28 -4.22 13.73 -0.15
C ASN A 28 -4.19 15.06 -0.92
N GLN A 29 -5.36 15.68 -1.10
CA GLN A 29 -5.45 17.05 -1.62
C GLN A 29 -4.61 18.01 -0.78
N GLY A 30 -3.73 18.78 -1.42
CA GLY A 30 -2.79 19.66 -0.74
C GLY A 30 -1.61 18.93 -0.08
N GLY A 31 -1.43 17.62 -0.29
CA GLY A 31 -0.28 16.83 0.16
C GLY A 31 0.98 17.05 -0.69
N LEU A 32 2.11 16.44 -0.30
CA LEU A 32 3.40 16.63 -0.98
C LEU A 32 3.36 16.25 -2.46
N PHE A 33 2.64 15.18 -2.79
CA PHE A 33 2.50 14.63 -4.13
C PHE A 33 1.17 15.01 -4.83
N ASP A 34 0.50 16.06 -4.38
CA ASP A 34 -0.66 16.59 -5.13
C ASP A 34 -0.20 17.02 -6.53
N GLU A 35 -0.74 16.36 -7.55
CA GLU A 35 -0.36 16.57 -8.96
C GLU A 35 -0.97 17.85 -9.55
N PHE A 36 -1.92 18.50 -8.86
CA PHE A 36 -2.55 19.75 -9.30
C PHE A 36 -1.84 21.00 -8.77
N ILE A 37 -0.75 20.84 -8.00
CA ILE A 37 -0.02 21.94 -7.36
C ILE A 37 1.46 21.82 -7.74
N ILE A 38 2.04 22.92 -8.26
CA ILE A 38 3.50 23.07 -8.37
C ILE A 38 3.98 23.84 -7.17
N ARG A 39 4.76 23.20 -6.30
CA ARG A 39 5.29 23.83 -5.08
C ARG A 39 6.58 24.58 -5.36
N ASP A 40 6.73 25.74 -4.71
CA ASP A 40 7.97 26.52 -4.72
C ASP A 40 8.90 26.00 -3.61
N LEU A 41 10.08 25.51 -4.01
CA LEU A 41 11.14 25.03 -3.12
C LEU A 41 12.33 25.99 -3.15
N ASN A 42 12.77 26.46 -1.98
CA ASN A 42 14.04 27.16 -1.83
C ASN A 42 14.99 26.32 -0.98
N LEU A 43 16.16 26.01 -1.53
CA LEU A 43 17.22 25.29 -0.83
C LEU A 43 18.44 26.19 -0.68
N ASN A 44 18.83 26.51 0.55
CA ASN A 44 19.93 27.44 0.82
C ASN A 44 21.04 26.76 1.61
N PHE A 45 22.19 26.55 0.96
CA PHE A 45 23.37 25.97 1.58
C PHE A 45 24.14 27.00 2.40
N TYR A 46 24.62 26.57 3.56
CA TYR A 46 25.38 27.46 4.47
C TYR A 46 26.79 27.76 3.97
N ASP A 47 27.39 26.83 3.24
CA ASP A 47 28.76 26.94 2.75
C ASP A 47 28.79 27.26 1.24
N SER A 48 29.65 28.20 0.84
CA SER A 48 29.79 28.57 -0.58
C SER A 48 30.43 27.47 -1.45
N ASP A 49 31.08 26.48 -0.84
CA ASP A 49 31.74 25.36 -1.53
C ASP A 49 30.85 24.11 -1.65
N TYR A 50 29.57 24.21 -1.27
CA TYR A 50 28.65 23.07 -1.24
C TYR A 50 28.65 22.26 -2.56
N ASN A 51 28.66 22.95 -3.70
CA ASN A 51 28.57 22.30 -5.01
C ASN A 51 29.81 21.44 -5.30
N GLU A 52 31.01 21.95 -5.00
CA GLU A 52 32.26 21.19 -5.15
C GLU A 52 32.24 19.94 -4.25
N PHE A 53 31.79 20.10 -3.00
CA PHE A 53 31.63 18.98 -2.08
C PHE A 53 30.64 17.93 -2.59
N LEU A 54 29.47 18.35 -3.06
CA LEU A 54 28.44 17.43 -3.54
C LEU A 54 28.85 16.71 -4.83
N ILE A 55 29.55 17.39 -5.74
CA ILE A 55 30.13 16.77 -6.94
C ILE A 55 31.17 15.73 -6.55
N GLN A 56 32.12 16.08 -5.68
CA GLN A 56 33.17 15.16 -5.25
C GLN A 56 32.58 13.95 -4.51
N SER A 57 31.56 14.19 -3.68
CA SER A 57 30.79 13.13 -3.01
C SER A 57 30.21 12.14 -4.01
N TRP A 58 29.67 12.58 -5.15
CA TRP A 58 29.13 11.64 -6.15
C TRP A 58 30.19 10.65 -6.68
N PHE A 59 31.43 11.10 -6.89
CA PHE A 59 32.52 10.23 -7.37
C PHE A 59 33.12 9.35 -6.27
N ASP A 60 33.22 9.85 -5.05
CA ASP A 60 33.89 9.14 -3.95
C ASP A 60 32.93 8.21 -3.18
N ASN A 61 31.75 8.73 -2.83
CA ASN A 61 30.70 8.02 -2.11
C ASN A 61 29.37 8.78 -2.26
N THR A 62 28.50 8.29 -3.13
CA THR A 62 27.21 8.91 -3.49
C THR A 62 26.24 9.08 -2.32
N LYS A 63 26.53 8.53 -1.14
CA LYS A 63 25.71 8.65 0.08
C LYS A 63 26.12 9.84 0.96
N LEU A 64 27.25 10.49 0.72
CA LEU A 64 27.66 11.67 1.50
C LEU A 64 26.75 12.87 1.22
N ARG A 65 26.44 13.61 2.29
CA ARG A 65 25.48 14.73 2.27
C ARG A 65 26.05 16.01 2.86
N LYS A 66 25.43 17.13 2.49
CA LYS A 66 25.74 18.47 3.01
C LYS A 66 24.48 19.08 3.62
N ALA A 67 24.62 19.75 4.76
CA ALA A 67 23.51 20.42 5.40
C ALA A 67 23.09 21.68 4.61
N ALA A 68 21.79 21.93 4.53
CA ALA A 68 21.19 23.14 3.97
C ALA A 68 19.94 23.52 4.76
N SER A 69 19.49 24.76 4.62
CA SER A 69 18.13 25.12 5.00
C SER A 69 17.19 24.94 3.81
N PHE A 70 15.94 24.62 4.08
CA PHE A 70 14.92 24.34 3.09
C PHE A 70 13.65 25.10 3.43
N GLU A 71 12.98 25.63 2.42
CA GLU A 71 11.70 26.30 2.54
C GLU A 71 10.76 25.80 1.45
N MET A 72 9.53 25.46 1.83
CA MET A 72 8.44 25.11 0.92
C MET A 72 7.15 25.75 1.41
N ASP A 73 6.46 26.49 0.54
CA ASP A 73 5.19 27.15 0.84
C ASP A 73 5.21 27.94 2.17
N GLU A 74 6.28 28.71 2.39
CA GLU A 74 6.54 29.52 3.60
C GLU A 74 6.83 28.70 4.88
N VAL A 75 6.91 27.37 4.79
CA VAL A 75 7.34 26.49 5.89
C VAL A 75 8.85 26.28 5.81
N TYR A 76 9.54 26.55 6.92
CA TYR A 76 11.00 26.51 7.00
C TYR A 76 11.51 25.31 7.78
N PHE A 77 12.58 24.70 7.25
CA PHE A 77 13.28 23.57 7.81
C PHE A 77 14.78 23.90 7.85
N ASP A 78 15.39 23.72 9.00
CA ASP A 78 16.84 23.91 9.15
C ASP A 78 17.56 22.56 9.01
N SER A 79 18.80 22.62 8.54
CA SER A 79 19.74 21.49 8.58
C SER A 79 19.24 20.21 7.89
N VAL A 80 18.54 20.32 6.75
CA VAL A 80 18.22 19.16 5.90
C VAL A 80 19.49 18.61 5.25
N ALA A 81 19.57 17.29 5.07
CA ALA A 81 20.72 16.62 4.50
C ALA A 81 20.56 16.42 2.98
N VAL A 82 21.37 17.12 2.19
CA VAL A 82 21.25 17.15 0.73
C VAL A 82 22.40 16.42 0.05
N ARG A 83 22.09 15.69 -1.02
CA ARG A 83 23.09 15.17 -1.97
C ARG A 83 22.59 15.22 -3.41
N TYR A 84 23.51 15.12 -4.36
CA TYR A 84 23.15 14.79 -5.74
C TYR A 84 22.74 13.31 -5.85
N LYS A 85 21.70 13.03 -6.63
CA LYS A 85 21.21 11.67 -6.92
C LYS A 85 21.42 11.32 -8.40
N GLY A 86 20.95 10.14 -8.80
CA GLY A 86 20.98 9.72 -10.20
C GLY A 86 22.38 9.32 -10.67
N ASN A 87 22.42 8.73 -11.86
CA ASN A 87 23.65 8.21 -12.44
C ASN A 87 24.03 9.04 -13.67
N SER A 88 23.58 8.62 -14.85
CA SER A 88 23.67 9.39 -16.11
C SER A 88 23.01 10.78 -16.00
N THR A 89 21.88 10.87 -15.29
CA THR A 89 21.12 12.11 -15.05
C THR A 89 21.86 13.15 -14.20
N PHE A 90 22.88 12.73 -13.44
CA PHE A 90 23.84 13.64 -12.81
C PHE A 90 25.07 13.89 -13.69
N TYR A 91 25.68 12.81 -14.19
CA TYR A 91 26.99 12.89 -14.85
C TYR A 91 26.94 13.72 -16.13
N ILE A 92 25.93 13.52 -16.98
CA ILE A 92 25.84 14.20 -18.28
C ILE A 92 25.69 15.72 -18.09
N PRO A 93 24.73 16.24 -17.28
CA PRO A 93 24.59 17.68 -17.11
C PRO A 93 25.79 18.33 -16.45
N TRP A 94 26.36 17.68 -15.43
CA TRP A 94 27.59 18.12 -14.79
C TRP A 94 28.75 18.24 -15.79
N SER A 95 28.94 17.24 -16.66
CA SER A 95 30.05 17.20 -17.61
C SER A 95 30.06 18.36 -18.63
N VAL A 96 28.91 18.99 -18.84
CA VAL A 96 28.73 20.16 -19.72
C VAL A 96 28.49 21.46 -18.97
N ASN A 97 28.69 21.47 -17.64
CA ASN A 97 28.46 22.60 -16.74
C ASN A 97 27.01 23.12 -16.75
N ASN A 98 26.02 22.24 -16.91
CA ASN A 98 24.62 22.59 -16.70
C ASN A 98 24.33 22.56 -15.16
N PRO A 99 23.80 23.65 -14.58
CA PRO A 99 23.51 23.73 -13.14
C PRO A 99 22.30 22.91 -12.68
N LYS A 100 21.45 22.43 -13.60
CA LYS A 100 20.23 21.65 -13.32
C LYS A 100 20.56 20.19 -13.00
N LEU A 101 21.06 19.96 -11.79
CA LEU A 101 21.44 18.65 -11.27
C LEU A 101 20.33 18.05 -10.40
N PRO A 102 20.17 16.72 -10.34
CA PRO A 102 19.10 16.08 -9.57
C PRO A 102 19.46 15.97 -8.07
N PHE A 103 18.50 16.24 -7.19
CA PHE A 103 18.72 16.32 -5.74
C PHE A 103 18.00 15.19 -4.98
N ASN A 104 18.60 14.75 -3.88
CA ASN A 104 17.92 14.01 -2.81
C ASN A 104 18.08 14.82 -1.52
N ILE A 105 16.96 15.19 -0.93
CA ILE A 105 16.88 16.00 0.29
C ILE A 105 16.25 15.12 1.35
N ASP A 106 16.95 14.95 2.47
CA ASP A 106 16.55 14.09 3.58
C ASP A 106 16.39 14.97 4.83
N PHE A 107 15.18 15.02 5.35
CA PHE A 107 14.81 15.91 6.45
C PHE A 107 15.20 15.30 7.80
N ASN A 108 15.24 13.98 7.88
CA ASN A 108 15.38 13.22 9.13
C ASN A 108 16.85 12.89 9.45
N GLU A 109 17.74 12.81 8.45
CA GLU A 109 19.13 12.32 8.65
C GLU A 109 19.98 13.15 9.63
N TYR A 110 19.86 14.48 9.64
CA TYR A 110 20.58 15.34 10.58
C TYR A 110 19.73 15.84 11.75
N ASN A 111 18.40 15.81 11.61
CA ASN A 111 17.46 16.23 12.64
C ASN A 111 16.34 15.19 12.76
N GLY A 112 16.50 14.28 13.73
CA GLY A 112 15.57 13.19 13.98
C GLY A 112 14.13 13.67 14.17
N GLY A 113 13.16 13.01 13.53
CA GLY A 113 11.72 13.31 13.59
C GLY A 113 11.25 14.44 12.69
N GLN A 114 12.12 15.05 11.88
CA GLN A 114 11.73 16.11 10.96
C GLN A 114 11.17 15.54 9.64
N SER A 115 9.94 15.91 9.31
CA SER A 115 9.26 15.52 8.07
C SER A 115 8.57 16.71 7.40
N VAL A 116 8.36 16.63 6.08
CA VAL A 116 7.66 17.62 5.26
C VAL A 116 6.38 17.01 4.70
N LEU A 117 5.23 17.53 5.13
CA LEU A 117 3.90 17.03 4.76
C LEU A 117 3.77 15.50 4.92
N GLY A 118 4.33 14.93 5.99
CA GLY A 118 4.30 13.50 6.30
C GLY A 118 5.43 12.67 5.67
N TYR A 119 6.36 13.29 4.94
CA TYR A 119 7.46 12.57 4.27
C TYR A 119 8.82 12.99 4.78
N GLU A 120 9.75 12.04 4.92
CA GLU A 120 11.11 12.33 5.36
C GLU A 120 12.04 12.77 4.23
N LYS A 121 11.64 12.58 2.96
CA LYS A 121 12.52 12.74 1.80
C LYS A 121 11.82 13.36 0.61
N ILE A 122 12.53 14.27 -0.07
CA ILE A 122 12.19 14.78 -1.40
C ILE A 122 13.27 14.33 -2.39
N LYS A 123 12.84 13.82 -3.55
CA LYS A 123 13.74 13.40 -4.65
C LYS A 123 13.39 14.16 -5.90
N LEU A 124 14.26 15.07 -6.31
CA LEU A 124 14.07 15.92 -7.48
C LEU A 124 14.89 15.37 -8.67
N ALA A 125 14.20 14.85 -9.67
CA ALA A 125 14.77 14.51 -10.96
C ALA A 125 14.78 15.73 -11.89
N ASN A 126 15.89 15.92 -12.61
CA ASN A 126 16.04 17.00 -13.60
C ASN A 126 15.40 16.66 -14.96
N ALA A 127 14.77 15.47 -15.09
CA ALA A 127 14.13 14.97 -16.30
C ALA A 127 15.02 15.02 -17.56
N LEU A 128 16.33 14.76 -17.40
CA LEU A 128 17.30 14.82 -18.51
C LEU A 128 16.90 14.01 -19.75
N PHE A 129 16.14 12.93 -19.59
CA PHE A 129 15.79 12.03 -20.68
C PHE A 129 14.32 12.12 -21.12
N ASP A 130 13.61 13.13 -20.62
CA ASP A 130 12.22 13.35 -20.95
C ASP A 130 11.98 14.82 -21.32
N PRO A 131 11.98 15.15 -22.63
CA PRO A 131 11.67 16.50 -23.08
C PRO A 131 10.34 17.04 -22.58
N THR A 132 9.35 16.18 -22.30
CA THR A 132 8.04 16.60 -21.79
C THR A 132 8.03 16.84 -20.28
N MET A 133 8.99 16.26 -19.55
CA MET A 133 9.00 16.10 -18.09
C MET A 133 7.77 15.37 -17.49
N ARG A 134 6.90 14.78 -18.32
CA ARG A 134 5.63 14.16 -17.91
C ARG A 134 5.68 12.64 -17.86
N LYS A 135 6.65 11.98 -18.50
CA LYS A 135 6.69 10.52 -18.68
C LYS A 135 6.76 9.76 -17.36
N GLU A 136 7.57 10.21 -16.41
CA GLU A 136 7.68 9.57 -15.09
C GLU A 136 6.36 9.70 -14.31
N ILE A 137 5.76 10.90 -14.29
CA ILE A 137 4.49 11.17 -13.59
C ILE A 137 3.34 10.33 -14.18
N VAL A 138 3.22 10.32 -15.51
CA VAL A 138 2.20 9.56 -16.23
C VAL A 138 2.43 8.06 -16.10
N GLY A 139 3.69 7.61 -16.22
CA GLY A 139 4.05 6.20 -16.04
C GLY A 139 3.65 5.68 -14.68
N PHE A 140 3.99 6.41 -13.60
CA PHE A 140 3.53 6.05 -12.26
C PHE A 140 2.01 6.15 -12.10
N SER A 141 1.34 7.10 -12.75
CA SER A 141 -0.13 7.16 -12.74
C SER A 141 -0.76 5.90 -13.31
N VAL A 142 -0.15 5.28 -14.33
CA VAL A 142 -0.61 3.97 -14.86
C VAL A 142 -0.29 2.84 -13.90
N TYR A 143 0.92 2.77 -13.33
CA TYR A 143 1.27 1.71 -12.36
C TYR A 143 0.32 1.67 -11.17
N ARG A 144 -0.03 2.83 -10.61
CA ARG A 144 -0.88 2.92 -9.41
C ARG A 144 -2.28 2.38 -9.62
N GLU A 145 -2.75 2.21 -10.87
CA GLU A 145 -4.03 1.57 -11.16
C GLU A 145 -4.03 0.05 -10.94
N TYR A 146 -2.85 -0.57 -10.85
CA TYR A 146 -2.69 -2.04 -10.90
C TYR A 146 -1.73 -2.64 -9.86
N LEU A 147 -0.87 -1.83 -9.23
CA LEU A 147 0.01 -2.27 -8.15
C LEU A 147 0.52 -1.09 -7.31
N PRO A 148 1.02 -1.34 -6.08
CA PRO A 148 1.71 -0.33 -5.29
C PRO A 148 2.87 0.31 -6.06
N ALA A 149 2.85 1.64 -6.19
CA ALA A 149 3.83 2.38 -6.95
C ALA A 149 3.95 3.82 -6.46
N SER A 150 5.12 4.42 -6.65
CA SER A 150 5.41 5.78 -6.19
C SER A 150 4.45 6.81 -6.77
N GLN A 151 4.16 7.85 -5.98
CA GLN A 151 3.59 9.09 -6.48
C GLN A 151 4.66 9.98 -7.11
N ALA A 152 4.27 10.84 -8.05
CA ALA A 152 5.17 11.84 -8.62
C ALA A 152 4.41 13.09 -9.04
N ASN A 153 5.03 14.27 -8.90
CA ASN A 153 4.46 15.56 -9.32
C ASN A 153 5.55 16.54 -9.75
N PHE A 154 5.15 17.76 -10.11
CA PHE A 154 6.08 18.83 -10.45
C PHE A 154 6.46 19.68 -9.25
N MET A 155 7.72 20.11 -9.21
CA MET A 155 8.22 21.08 -8.23
C MET A 155 9.09 22.13 -8.90
N LYS A 156 9.07 23.33 -8.33
CA LYS A 156 9.89 24.45 -8.78
C LYS A 156 11.04 24.64 -7.80
N LEU A 157 12.28 24.59 -8.26
CA LEU A 157 13.46 24.63 -7.38
C LEU A 157 14.26 25.92 -7.55
N LYS A 158 14.60 26.53 -6.41
CA LYS A 158 15.70 27.50 -6.30
C LYS A 158 16.78 26.97 -5.37
N VAL A 159 18.04 27.26 -5.71
CA VAL A 159 19.19 26.97 -4.85
C VAL A 159 19.98 28.26 -4.61
N ASN A 160 20.16 28.66 -3.36
CA ASN A 160 20.83 29.93 -2.98
C ASN A 160 20.29 31.14 -3.79
N ASP A 161 18.97 31.33 -3.77
CA ASP A 161 18.22 32.35 -4.53
C ASP A 161 18.25 32.23 -6.07
N GLU A 162 19.01 31.29 -6.65
CA GLU A 162 19.04 31.08 -8.09
C GLU A 162 17.96 30.08 -8.53
N PHE A 163 17.14 30.48 -9.50
CA PHE A 163 16.13 29.61 -10.07
C PHE A 163 16.78 28.54 -10.96
N LEU A 164 16.64 27.28 -10.57
CA LEU A 164 17.20 26.15 -11.32
C LEU A 164 16.24 25.56 -12.34
N GLY A 165 14.92 25.70 -12.13
CA GLY A 165 13.94 25.21 -13.09
C GLY A 165 12.80 24.39 -12.49
N LEU A 166 12.05 23.76 -13.39
CA LEU A 166 11.05 22.74 -13.10
C LEU A 166 11.75 21.39 -12.86
N TYR A 167 11.30 20.63 -11.87
CA TYR A 167 11.78 19.29 -11.54
C TYR A 167 10.61 18.33 -11.38
N VAL A 168 10.87 17.04 -11.58
CA VAL A 168 9.93 15.97 -11.21
C VAL A 168 10.30 15.50 -9.81
N ASN A 169 9.33 15.56 -8.89
CA ASN A 169 9.46 15.01 -7.56
C ASN A 169 8.82 13.61 -7.52
N THR A 170 9.57 12.61 -7.07
CA THR A 170 9.13 11.21 -7.02
C THR A 170 9.20 10.68 -5.60
N GLU A 171 8.15 10.00 -5.15
CA GLU A 171 8.07 9.37 -3.84
C GLU A 171 9.23 8.40 -3.63
N SER A 172 9.77 8.40 -2.42
CA SER A 172 10.88 7.52 -2.10
C SER A 172 10.35 6.12 -1.81
N VAL A 173 10.84 5.11 -2.53
CA VAL A 173 10.72 3.71 -2.06
C VAL A 173 11.66 3.53 -0.87
N ASN A 174 11.14 3.73 0.35
CA ASN A 174 11.80 3.64 1.66
C ASN A 174 10.85 2.98 2.67
N LEU A 175 11.18 3.04 3.97
CA LEU A 175 10.36 2.45 5.02
C LEU A 175 8.95 3.08 5.09
N ASP A 176 8.83 4.41 4.93
CA ASP A 176 7.52 5.09 4.85
C ASP A 176 6.65 4.55 3.69
N PHE A 177 7.26 4.23 2.54
CA PHE A 177 6.56 3.58 1.44
C PHE A 177 6.09 2.17 1.81
N MET A 178 6.92 1.40 2.51
CA MET A 178 6.51 0.05 2.94
C MET A 178 5.34 0.13 3.91
N ASP A 179 5.44 0.98 4.92
CA ASP A 179 4.40 1.21 5.91
C ASP A 179 3.07 1.61 5.23
N LYS A 180 3.12 2.61 4.35
CA LYS A 180 1.95 3.08 3.59
C LYS A 180 1.29 2.00 2.72
N HIS A 181 2.05 1.08 2.14
CA HIS A 181 1.55 0.15 1.12
C HIS A 181 1.35 -1.28 1.62
N PHE A 182 1.97 -1.65 2.72
CA PHE A 182 1.97 -3.01 3.27
C PHE A 182 1.63 -3.04 4.76
N ASN A 183 1.44 -1.89 5.42
CA ASN A 183 1.22 -1.75 6.86
C ASN A 183 2.33 -2.40 7.71
N GLU A 184 3.56 -2.41 7.17
CA GLU A 184 4.76 -2.95 7.80
C GLU A 184 6.00 -2.40 7.07
N ASN A 185 7.16 -2.37 7.74
CA ASN A 185 8.37 -1.81 7.15
C ASN A 185 9.68 -2.50 7.55
N ASP A 186 9.62 -3.62 8.27
CA ASP A 186 10.77 -4.36 8.81
C ASP A 186 11.21 -5.55 7.93
N GLY A 187 10.51 -5.78 6.82
CA GLY A 187 10.75 -6.86 5.87
C GLY A 187 12.09 -6.78 5.11
N VAL A 188 12.41 -7.87 4.40
CA VAL A 188 13.64 -7.94 3.60
C VAL A 188 13.54 -7.04 2.38
N PHE A 189 14.43 -6.07 2.25
CA PHE A 189 14.32 -5.01 1.26
C PHE A 189 15.56 -4.89 0.39
N PHE A 190 15.38 -4.94 -0.94
CA PHE A 190 16.44 -4.80 -1.93
C PHE A 190 16.10 -3.78 -3.00
N LYS A 191 17.11 -3.01 -3.41
CA LYS A 191 17.10 -2.30 -4.69
C LYS A 191 17.79 -3.16 -5.75
N CYS A 192 17.14 -3.35 -6.90
CA CYS A 192 17.59 -4.26 -7.94
C CYS A 192 18.09 -3.47 -9.16
N GLU A 193 19.38 -3.13 -9.16
CA GLU A 193 20.07 -2.46 -10.25
C GLU A 193 21.58 -2.76 -10.22
N PRO A 194 22.28 -2.73 -11.38
CA PRO A 194 23.74 -2.69 -11.41
C PRO A 194 24.31 -1.55 -10.56
N GLN A 195 25.34 -1.83 -9.77
CA GLN A 195 25.96 -0.86 -8.84
C GLN A 195 27.05 0.03 -9.48
N ASP A 196 27.11 0.12 -10.81
CA ASP A 196 28.11 0.92 -11.52
C ASP A 196 27.79 2.42 -11.56
N LEU A 197 28.85 3.24 -11.56
CA LEU A 197 28.77 4.66 -11.89
C LEU A 197 28.94 4.90 -13.39
N PHE A 198 28.09 5.75 -13.95
CA PHE A 198 28.11 6.15 -15.34
C PHE A 198 29.41 6.91 -15.65
N GLY A 199 30.01 6.60 -16.81
CA GLY A 199 31.29 7.19 -17.21
C GLY A 199 32.53 6.55 -16.55
N VAL A 200 32.34 5.56 -15.67
CA VAL A 200 33.40 4.70 -15.11
C VAL A 200 33.37 3.35 -15.82
N GLU A 201 34.50 2.63 -15.85
CA GLU A 201 34.58 1.29 -16.47
C GLU A 201 33.58 0.34 -15.79
N ASN A 202 32.68 -0.24 -16.59
CA ASN A 202 31.58 -1.08 -16.11
C ASN A 202 32.03 -2.54 -15.99
N THR A 203 31.86 -3.13 -14.81
CA THR A 203 32.05 -4.57 -14.59
C THR A 203 30.85 -5.24 -13.94
N SER A 204 29.83 -4.50 -13.47
CA SER A 204 28.75 -5.08 -12.70
C SER A 204 27.79 -5.90 -13.56
N LEU A 205 27.27 -6.95 -12.95
CA LEU A 205 26.21 -7.77 -13.53
C LEU A 205 24.84 -7.10 -13.39
N VAL A 206 23.92 -7.43 -14.30
CA VAL A 206 22.51 -7.01 -14.23
C VAL A 206 21.73 -7.73 -13.15
N ALA A 207 20.66 -7.09 -12.67
CA ALA A 207 19.74 -7.66 -11.68
C ALA A 207 18.72 -8.61 -12.34
N ALA A 208 19.21 -9.68 -12.98
CA ALA A 208 18.40 -10.56 -13.82
C ALA A 208 17.65 -11.67 -13.08
N LEU A 209 17.83 -11.80 -11.77
CA LEU A 209 17.24 -12.87 -10.97
C LEU A 209 17.67 -14.26 -11.48
N ASP A 210 18.89 -14.35 -12.00
CA ASP A 210 19.56 -15.59 -12.37
C ASP A 210 20.24 -16.23 -11.16
N TYR A 211 20.14 -17.55 -11.06
CA TYR A 211 20.78 -18.29 -9.97
C TYR A 211 22.29 -18.46 -10.23
N ARG A 212 23.11 -17.81 -9.39
CA ARG A 212 24.58 -17.79 -9.50
C ARG A 212 25.29 -18.68 -8.48
N GLY A 213 24.58 -19.08 -7.43
CA GLY A 213 25.11 -19.92 -6.36
C GLY A 213 24.48 -19.56 -5.02
N ILE A 214 24.96 -20.20 -3.95
CA ILE A 214 24.52 -19.90 -2.58
C ILE A 214 25.34 -18.78 -1.92
N ASP A 215 26.44 -18.35 -2.54
CA ASP A 215 27.30 -17.31 -1.99
C ASP A 215 26.72 -15.93 -2.33
N SER A 216 26.39 -15.16 -1.30
CA SER A 216 25.80 -13.83 -1.49
C SER A 216 26.73 -12.87 -2.24
N LEU A 217 28.05 -13.09 -2.20
CA LEU A 217 29.01 -12.24 -2.92
C LEU A 217 28.77 -12.21 -4.44
N ASP A 218 28.19 -13.27 -5.02
CA ASP A 218 27.89 -13.35 -6.46
C ASP A 218 26.77 -12.39 -6.90
N TYR A 219 26.10 -11.73 -5.94
CA TYR A 219 24.94 -10.88 -6.15
C TYR A 219 25.18 -9.40 -5.81
N TYR A 220 26.28 -9.05 -5.12
CA TYR A 220 26.52 -7.70 -4.58
C TYR A 220 26.63 -6.61 -5.66
N GLU A 221 27.03 -6.99 -6.89
CA GLU A 221 27.13 -6.06 -8.01
C GLU A 221 25.78 -5.74 -8.67
N SER A 222 24.73 -6.53 -8.36
CA SER A 222 23.41 -6.44 -8.99
C SER A 222 22.28 -6.03 -8.05
N TYR A 223 22.50 -6.11 -6.74
CA TYR A 223 21.48 -5.88 -5.72
C TYR A 223 22.07 -5.08 -4.55
N GLU A 224 21.43 -3.97 -4.19
CA GLU A 224 21.73 -3.20 -2.96
C GLU A 224 20.75 -3.65 -1.87
N LEU A 225 21.25 -4.35 -0.84
CA LEU A 225 20.48 -4.65 0.36
C LEU A 225 20.16 -3.34 1.10
N LYS A 226 18.88 -3.12 1.40
CA LYS A 226 18.35 -1.92 2.06
C LYS A 226 17.95 -2.18 3.52
N SER A 227 17.56 -3.41 3.85
CA SER A 227 17.34 -3.89 5.22
C SER A 227 18.65 -4.34 5.89
N GLU A 228 18.62 -4.71 7.16
CA GLU A 228 19.84 -5.17 7.88
C GLU A 228 20.32 -6.57 7.47
N LYS A 229 19.39 -7.42 7.04
CA LYS A 229 19.58 -8.83 6.64
C LYS A 229 18.63 -9.16 5.47
N GLY A 230 18.88 -10.25 4.75
CA GLY A 230 18.00 -10.65 3.64
C GLY A 230 18.60 -11.46 2.49
N TRP A 231 19.92 -11.63 2.44
CA TRP A 231 20.56 -12.30 1.29
C TRP A 231 20.13 -13.75 1.11
N LYS A 232 19.86 -14.47 2.20
CA LYS A 232 19.42 -15.86 2.11
C LYS A 232 18.04 -15.95 1.48
N GLU A 233 17.12 -15.08 1.89
CA GLU A 233 15.75 -15.01 1.44
C GLU A 233 15.69 -14.69 -0.05
N LEU A 234 16.48 -13.70 -0.50
CA LEU A 234 16.60 -13.38 -1.93
C LEU A 234 17.15 -14.55 -2.75
N ILE A 235 18.22 -15.20 -2.27
CA ILE A 235 18.84 -16.34 -2.98
C ILE A 235 17.91 -17.55 -3.03
N ASP A 236 17.17 -17.84 -1.95
CA ASP A 236 16.18 -18.92 -1.92
C ASP A 236 15.06 -18.65 -2.95
N MET A 237 14.54 -17.42 -3.01
CA MET A 237 13.54 -17.02 -4.01
C MET A 237 14.09 -17.17 -5.45
N ILE A 238 15.30 -16.65 -5.71
CA ILE A 238 15.97 -16.77 -7.02
C ILE A 238 16.18 -18.25 -7.37
N TYR A 239 16.64 -19.07 -6.43
CA TYR A 239 16.82 -20.50 -6.65
C TYR A 239 15.50 -21.17 -7.03
N THR A 240 14.42 -20.91 -6.29
CA THR A 240 13.09 -21.46 -6.57
C THR A 240 12.57 -21.00 -7.94
N LEU A 241 12.71 -19.72 -8.29
CA LEU A 241 12.31 -19.19 -9.60
C LEU A 241 13.01 -19.92 -10.77
N ASN A 242 14.29 -20.25 -10.59
CA ASN A 242 15.11 -20.86 -11.65
C ASN A 242 15.03 -22.40 -11.68
N ASN A 243 14.67 -23.05 -10.57
CA ASN A 243 14.81 -24.51 -10.43
C ASN A 243 13.57 -25.25 -9.91
N ASP A 244 12.58 -24.54 -9.37
CA ASP A 244 11.41 -25.11 -8.67
C ASP A 244 10.18 -24.20 -8.81
N ILE A 245 9.80 -23.90 -10.05
CA ILE A 245 8.77 -22.92 -10.38
C ILE A 245 7.40 -23.23 -9.76
N ASP A 246 7.09 -24.50 -9.53
CA ASP A 246 5.83 -24.94 -8.91
C ASP A 246 5.68 -24.44 -7.46
N ASN A 247 6.78 -24.06 -6.80
CA ASN A 247 6.80 -23.57 -5.42
C ASN A 247 7.11 -22.06 -5.32
N ILE A 248 7.12 -21.33 -6.43
CA ILE A 248 7.51 -19.90 -6.44
C ILE A 248 6.60 -19.01 -5.61
N GLU A 249 5.30 -19.32 -5.56
CA GLU A 249 4.31 -18.55 -4.79
C GLU A 249 4.57 -18.59 -3.28
N LYS A 250 5.45 -19.48 -2.79
CA LYS A 250 5.90 -19.40 -1.40
C LYS A 250 6.77 -18.16 -1.13
N TYR A 251 7.49 -17.67 -2.13
CA TYR A 251 8.52 -16.65 -1.98
C TYR A 251 8.27 -15.38 -2.78
N LEU A 252 7.34 -15.41 -3.73
CA LEU A 252 7.10 -14.29 -4.64
C LEU A 252 5.61 -14.14 -4.86
N ASN A 253 5.11 -12.91 -4.72
CA ASN A 253 3.79 -12.57 -5.20
C ASN A 253 3.81 -12.53 -6.73
N VAL A 254 3.37 -13.63 -7.35
CA VAL A 254 3.39 -13.80 -8.80
C VAL A 254 2.46 -12.80 -9.47
N ASP A 255 1.23 -12.62 -8.98
CA ASP A 255 0.23 -11.78 -9.64
C ASP A 255 0.69 -10.32 -9.74
N ARG A 256 1.31 -9.79 -8.68
CA ARG A 256 1.93 -8.45 -8.68
C ARG A 256 3.03 -8.32 -9.73
N VAL A 257 3.83 -9.37 -9.91
CA VAL A 257 4.82 -9.41 -11.00
C VAL A 257 4.14 -9.39 -12.36
N LEU A 258 3.05 -10.13 -12.55
CA LEU A 258 2.32 -10.15 -13.83
C LEU A 258 1.74 -8.76 -14.16
N TRP A 259 1.16 -8.05 -13.20
CA TRP A 259 0.73 -6.65 -13.39
C TRP A 259 1.90 -5.73 -13.75
N TYR A 260 3.02 -5.83 -13.02
CA TYR A 260 4.23 -5.08 -13.34
C TYR A 260 4.71 -5.33 -14.78
N LEU A 261 4.75 -6.60 -15.22
CA LEU A 261 5.12 -6.96 -16.59
C LEU A 261 4.12 -6.40 -17.60
N ALA A 262 2.82 -6.48 -17.32
CA ALA A 262 1.76 -6.07 -18.22
C ALA A 262 1.75 -4.55 -18.42
N VAL A 263 1.94 -3.76 -17.35
CA VAL A 263 2.08 -2.29 -17.44
C VAL A 263 3.26 -1.92 -18.32
N ASN A 264 4.45 -2.48 -18.04
CA ASN A 264 5.66 -2.24 -18.84
C ASN A 264 5.42 -2.50 -20.33
N THR A 265 4.76 -3.63 -20.64
CA THR A 265 4.42 -4.03 -22.01
C THR A 265 3.41 -3.10 -22.68
N ALA A 266 2.41 -2.63 -21.94
CA ALA A 266 1.33 -1.81 -22.48
C ALA A 266 1.80 -0.40 -22.84
N ILE A 267 2.60 0.24 -21.97
CA ILE A 267 3.07 1.63 -22.16
C ILE A 267 4.50 1.73 -22.70
N LEU A 268 5.14 0.59 -23.00
CA LEU A 268 6.53 0.50 -23.45
C LEU A 268 7.52 1.23 -22.53
N ASN A 269 7.51 0.89 -21.24
CA ASN A 269 8.52 1.39 -20.31
C ASN A 269 9.85 0.64 -20.49
N ALA A 270 10.72 1.24 -21.29
CA ALA A 270 11.82 0.55 -21.94
C ALA A 270 12.96 0.18 -20.98
N ASP A 271 13.29 1.04 -20.00
CA ASP A 271 14.41 0.82 -19.08
C ASP A 271 14.01 0.00 -17.84
N THR A 272 13.34 -1.13 -18.03
CA THR A 272 12.86 -1.99 -16.94
C THR A 272 13.14 -3.46 -17.22
N TYR A 273 12.98 -4.30 -16.19
CA TYR A 273 13.22 -5.74 -16.27
C TYR A 273 12.63 -6.46 -17.50
N SER A 274 11.48 -6.04 -18.05
CA SER A 274 10.77 -6.83 -19.07
C SER A 274 11.05 -6.44 -20.52
N LEU A 275 11.69 -5.29 -20.78
CA LEU A 275 11.86 -4.75 -22.13
C LEU A 275 13.33 -4.67 -22.55
N VAL A 276 13.95 -3.49 -22.48
CA VAL A 276 15.29 -3.23 -23.06
C VAL A 276 16.38 -3.70 -22.11
N ASN A 277 16.48 -3.05 -20.96
CA ASN A 277 17.51 -3.34 -19.97
C ASN A 277 16.97 -4.31 -18.91
N ILE A 278 17.79 -4.67 -17.92
CA ILE A 278 17.37 -5.53 -16.79
C ILE A 278 17.75 -4.83 -15.49
N ARG A 279 16.84 -4.00 -14.99
CA ARG A 279 17.03 -3.10 -13.84
C ARG A 279 15.71 -2.42 -13.46
N ASN A 280 15.81 -1.46 -12.54
CA ASN A 280 14.82 -0.46 -12.19
C ASN A 280 13.58 -1.01 -11.47
N TYR A 281 13.81 -1.86 -10.48
CA TYR A 281 12.78 -2.33 -9.56
C TYR A 281 13.34 -2.51 -8.15
N TYR A 282 12.46 -2.58 -7.16
CA TYR A 282 12.78 -3.06 -5.82
C TYR A 282 12.08 -4.39 -5.56
N LEU A 283 12.61 -5.13 -4.58
CA LEU A 283 11.96 -6.29 -3.99
C LEU A 283 11.83 -6.05 -2.48
N TYR A 284 10.62 -6.17 -1.95
CA TYR A 284 10.33 -6.11 -0.52
C TYR A 284 9.63 -7.40 -0.09
N GLN A 285 10.18 -8.15 0.86
CA GLN A 285 9.53 -9.33 1.40
C GLN A 285 8.62 -8.91 2.54
N THR A 286 7.33 -9.13 2.38
CA THR A 286 6.33 -8.89 3.41
C THR A 286 6.38 -9.98 4.50
N ASN A 287 5.77 -9.77 5.67
CA ASN A 287 5.82 -10.73 6.79
C ASN A 287 5.20 -12.09 6.47
N ASN A 288 4.39 -12.19 5.41
CA ASN A 288 3.91 -13.46 4.87
C ASN A 288 4.97 -14.30 4.12
N GLY A 289 6.18 -13.77 3.97
CA GLY A 289 7.31 -14.44 3.32
C GLY A 289 7.39 -14.28 1.80
N GLN A 290 6.49 -13.52 1.17
CA GLN A 290 6.53 -13.25 -0.27
C GLN A 290 7.22 -11.91 -0.60
N PHE A 291 8.11 -11.94 -1.59
CA PHE A 291 8.63 -10.73 -2.22
C PHE A 291 7.56 -10.06 -3.09
N GLN A 292 7.49 -8.74 -2.95
CA GLN A 292 6.68 -7.80 -3.67
C GLN A 292 7.59 -7.01 -4.63
N ILE A 293 7.26 -7.01 -5.92
CA ILE A 293 7.97 -6.15 -6.88
C ILE A 293 7.40 -4.74 -6.84
N ILE A 294 8.28 -3.74 -6.83
CA ILE A 294 7.89 -2.32 -6.82
C ILE A 294 8.60 -1.62 -7.98
N PRO A 295 7.87 -0.95 -8.90
CA PRO A 295 8.46 -0.25 -10.02
C PRO A 295 9.27 0.97 -9.55
N TRP A 296 10.36 1.26 -10.26
CA TRP A 296 11.20 2.42 -9.98
C TRP A 296 11.74 3.00 -11.29
N ASP A 297 12.11 4.29 -11.29
CA ASP A 297 12.75 4.98 -12.41
C ASP A 297 12.01 4.79 -13.75
N VAL A 298 10.74 5.18 -13.77
CA VAL A 298 9.83 4.96 -14.92
C VAL A 298 9.88 6.12 -15.93
N SER A 299 10.97 6.91 -15.94
CA SER A 299 11.12 8.06 -16.86
C SER A 299 11.26 7.62 -18.32
N GLU A 300 11.66 6.37 -18.55
CA GLU A 300 11.77 5.75 -19.88
C GLU A 300 10.45 5.08 -20.34
N SER A 301 9.31 5.43 -19.71
CA SER A 301 7.98 5.16 -20.24
C SER A 301 7.80 5.76 -21.64
N PHE A 302 6.98 5.11 -22.47
CA PHE A 302 6.76 5.50 -23.86
C PHE A 302 8.08 5.54 -24.64
N ILE A 303 8.91 4.51 -24.44
CA ILE A 303 10.26 4.30 -25.01
C ILE A 303 11.32 5.33 -24.55
N GLY A 304 10.91 6.49 -24.06
CA GLY A 304 11.82 7.48 -23.50
C GLY A 304 12.92 7.90 -24.49
N ALA A 305 14.14 8.04 -23.98
CA ALA A 305 15.39 8.33 -24.70
C ALA A 305 15.99 7.11 -25.39
N LEU A 306 15.53 5.90 -25.05
CA LEU A 306 16.02 4.65 -25.63
C LEU A 306 15.61 4.45 -27.10
N PHE A 307 14.73 5.32 -27.60
CA PHE A 307 14.19 5.29 -28.96
C PHE A 307 15.27 5.20 -30.05
N TRP A 308 16.40 5.91 -29.90
CA TRP A 308 17.47 5.94 -30.92
C TRP A 308 18.69 5.09 -30.58
N TRP A 309 18.81 4.59 -29.34
CA TRP A 309 19.89 3.66 -29.01
C TRP A 309 19.74 2.33 -29.72
N TRP A 310 18.57 2.05 -30.29
CA TRP A 310 18.25 0.88 -31.08
C TRP A 310 18.00 1.26 -32.55
N ASP A 311 18.73 0.59 -33.46
CA ASP A 311 18.88 0.95 -34.89
C ASP A 311 17.57 1.22 -35.66
N ASP A 312 16.44 0.61 -35.26
CA ASP A 312 15.13 0.81 -35.87
C ASP A 312 14.01 0.83 -34.80
N PRO A 313 13.38 2.00 -34.54
CA PRO A 313 12.35 2.18 -33.52
C PRO A 313 11.06 1.38 -33.75
N ILE A 314 10.77 0.96 -34.99
CA ILE A 314 9.57 0.15 -35.27
C ILE A 314 9.58 -1.15 -34.44
N ASN A 315 10.77 -1.67 -34.15
CA ASN A 315 10.92 -2.90 -33.39
C ASN A 315 10.56 -2.74 -31.90
N LEU A 316 10.59 -1.50 -31.38
CA LEU A 316 10.18 -1.19 -30.02
C LEU A 316 8.66 -1.07 -29.91
N TYR A 317 8.02 -0.37 -30.86
CA TYR A 317 6.56 -0.26 -30.91
C TYR A 317 5.88 -1.63 -31.01
N GLU A 318 6.47 -2.52 -31.81
CA GLU A 318 5.98 -3.88 -32.02
C GLU A 318 6.65 -4.94 -31.12
N ALA A 319 7.32 -4.52 -30.03
CA ALA A 319 7.97 -5.44 -29.10
C ALA A 319 6.97 -6.51 -28.61
N SER A 320 7.41 -7.77 -28.59
CA SER A 320 6.56 -8.89 -28.23
C SER A 320 5.93 -8.67 -26.85
N PRO A 321 4.62 -8.91 -26.67
CA PRO A 321 4.00 -8.77 -25.37
C PRO A 321 4.46 -9.82 -24.36
N TYR A 322 5.25 -10.82 -24.76
CA TYR A 322 5.72 -11.86 -23.85
C TYR A 322 7.21 -11.76 -23.54
N TYR A 323 8.03 -11.44 -24.54
CA TYR A 323 9.50 -11.48 -24.41
C TYR A 323 10.18 -10.16 -24.82
N GLY A 324 9.41 -9.09 -24.97
CA GLY A 324 9.92 -7.80 -25.40
C GLY A 324 10.64 -7.90 -26.75
N PHE A 325 11.88 -7.41 -26.77
CA PHE A 325 12.75 -7.37 -27.95
C PHE A 325 13.87 -8.44 -27.93
N ASP A 326 14.01 -9.22 -26.85
CA ASP A 326 15.15 -10.13 -26.67
C ASP A 326 14.89 -11.53 -27.26
N PRO A 327 15.71 -12.04 -28.21
CA PRO A 327 15.63 -13.43 -28.67
C PRO A 327 16.15 -14.46 -27.64
N TYR A 328 16.79 -14.05 -26.55
CA TYR A 328 17.39 -14.92 -25.54
C TYR A 328 16.57 -15.00 -24.25
N GLN A 329 15.48 -15.76 -24.29
CA GLN A 329 14.55 -15.94 -23.16
C GLN A 329 15.24 -16.40 -21.85
N GLU A 330 16.35 -17.13 -21.94
CA GLU A 330 17.13 -17.61 -20.78
C GLU A 330 17.83 -16.50 -20.00
N SER A 331 17.98 -15.28 -20.55
CA SER A 331 18.60 -14.13 -19.87
C SER A 331 17.64 -13.45 -18.86
N ARG A 332 16.35 -13.78 -18.88
CA ARG A 332 15.30 -13.20 -18.04
C ARG A 332 14.46 -14.29 -17.33
N PRO A 333 15.04 -15.01 -16.35
CA PRO A 333 14.36 -16.07 -15.60
C PRO A 333 12.96 -15.70 -15.08
N LEU A 334 12.75 -14.48 -14.58
CA LEU A 334 11.43 -14.05 -14.09
C LEU A 334 10.33 -14.16 -15.15
N VAL A 335 10.55 -13.59 -16.34
CA VAL A 335 9.57 -13.63 -17.43
C VAL A 335 9.46 -15.05 -17.98
N TYR A 336 10.59 -15.69 -18.24
CA TYR A 336 10.63 -17.02 -18.84
C TYR A 336 9.95 -18.08 -17.97
N SER A 337 10.33 -18.17 -16.69
CA SER A 337 9.80 -19.19 -15.79
C SER A 337 8.32 -18.96 -15.51
N LEU A 338 7.90 -17.72 -15.22
CA LEU A 338 6.49 -17.44 -14.91
C LEU A 338 5.58 -17.68 -16.11
N LEU A 339 5.92 -17.16 -17.30
CA LEU A 339 5.07 -17.32 -18.49
C LEU A 339 5.14 -18.74 -19.10
N SER A 340 5.98 -19.63 -18.56
CA SER A 340 5.97 -21.06 -18.90
C SER A 340 4.88 -21.86 -18.17
N VAL A 341 4.27 -21.27 -17.13
CA VAL A 341 3.15 -21.86 -16.40
C VAL A 341 1.84 -21.34 -16.99
N ASP A 342 1.02 -22.24 -17.53
CA ASP A 342 -0.22 -21.89 -18.25
C ASP A 342 -1.11 -20.93 -17.46
N ARG A 343 -1.34 -21.23 -16.17
CA ARG A 343 -2.13 -20.36 -15.25
C ARG A 343 -1.60 -18.93 -15.19
N TYR A 344 -0.29 -18.75 -15.01
CA TYR A 344 0.30 -17.40 -14.90
C TYR A 344 0.25 -16.67 -16.23
N LYS A 345 0.46 -17.39 -17.34
CA LYS A 345 0.34 -16.80 -18.67
C LYS A 345 -1.10 -16.35 -18.96
N GLU A 346 -2.10 -17.15 -18.59
CA GLU A 346 -3.52 -16.81 -18.77
C GLU A 346 -3.94 -15.58 -17.95
N ASN A 347 -3.47 -15.49 -16.70
CA ASN A 347 -3.67 -14.29 -15.87
C ASN A 347 -2.95 -13.08 -16.46
N TYR A 348 -1.70 -13.22 -16.88
CA TYR A 348 -0.97 -12.14 -17.56
C TYR A 348 -1.70 -11.63 -18.80
N ASP A 349 -2.24 -12.54 -19.60
CA ASP A 349 -3.03 -12.21 -20.78
C ASP A 349 -4.31 -11.45 -20.41
N ALA A 350 -4.97 -11.80 -19.30
CA ALA A 350 -6.11 -11.06 -18.76
C ALA A 350 -5.71 -9.65 -18.30
N HIS A 351 -4.64 -9.53 -17.50
CA HIS A 351 -4.11 -8.26 -17.00
C HIS A 351 -3.76 -7.31 -18.14
N LEU A 352 -3.06 -7.82 -19.16
CA LEU A 352 -2.69 -7.02 -20.33
C LEU A 352 -3.92 -6.55 -21.12
N ARG A 353 -4.96 -7.39 -21.29
CA ARG A 353 -6.24 -6.96 -21.88
C ARG A 353 -6.90 -5.86 -21.05
N THR A 354 -6.92 -5.99 -19.72
CA THR A 354 -7.47 -4.98 -18.81
C THR A 354 -6.78 -3.63 -19.00
N ILE A 355 -5.44 -3.59 -18.96
CA ILE A 355 -4.68 -2.34 -19.15
C ILE A 355 -4.92 -1.75 -20.54
N ILE A 356 -4.95 -2.58 -21.58
CA ILE A 356 -5.20 -2.10 -22.94
C ILE A 356 -6.58 -1.43 -23.02
N ASN A 357 -7.61 -2.05 -22.45
CA ASN A 357 -8.98 -1.55 -22.51
C ASN A 357 -9.23 -0.33 -21.63
N GLN A 358 -8.55 -0.22 -20.48
CA GLN A 358 -8.78 0.86 -19.52
C GLN A 358 -7.85 2.05 -19.71
N VAL A 359 -6.62 1.82 -20.20
CA VAL A 359 -5.58 2.86 -20.30
C VAL A 359 -5.20 3.14 -21.75
N VAL A 360 -4.83 2.13 -22.53
CA VAL A 360 -4.28 2.33 -23.90
C VAL A 360 -5.36 2.76 -24.89
N ASN A 361 -6.56 2.19 -24.78
CA ASN A 361 -7.69 2.45 -25.69
C ASN A 361 -8.66 3.52 -25.17
N THR A 362 -8.28 4.26 -24.12
CA THR A 362 -9.08 5.35 -23.54
C THR A 362 -8.28 6.65 -23.55
N ASN A 363 -8.89 7.74 -23.08
CA ASN A 363 -8.23 9.04 -22.96
C ASN A 363 -7.44 9.20 -21.64
N PHE A 364 -7.18 8.12 -20.88
CA PHE A 364 -6.51 8.20 -19.58
C PHE A 364 -5.16 8.93 -19.68
N ILE A 365 -4.27 8.46 -20.56
CA ILE A 365 -2.94 9.06 -20.76
C ILE A 365 -3.05 10.46 -21.37
N GLU A 366 -3.89 10.64 -22.39
CA GLU A 366 -4.08 11.92 -23.08
C GLU A 366 -4.52 13.03 -22.11
N ASN A 367 -5.52 12.75 -21.27
CA ASN A 367 -6.02 13.69 -20.28
C ASN A 367 -4.91 14.07 -19.29
N ARG A 368 -4.19 13.08 -18.74
CA ARG A 368 -3.12 13.32 -17.76
C ARG A 368 -1.99 14.18 -18.34
N VAL A 369 -1.53 13.86 -19.55
CA VAL A 369 -0.46 14.62 -20.24
C VAL A 369 -0.91 16.07 -20.52
N SER A 370 -2.16 16.28 -20.88
CA SER A 370 -2.74 17.60 -21.16
C SER A 370 -2.88 18.45 -19.89
N GLU A 371 -3.35 17.84 -18.79
CA GLU A 371 -3.49 18.50 -17.48
C GLU A 371 -2.13 18.95 -16.94
N LEU A 372 -1.14 18.04 -16.94
CA LEU A 372 0.24 18.32 -16.51
C LEU A 372 0.90 19.41 -17.36
N GLY A 373 0.70 19.38 -18.69
CA GLY A 373 1.20 20.44 -19.58
C GLY A 373 0.59 21.80 -19.29
N SER A 374 -0.73 21.84 -19.13
CA SER A 374 -1.45 23.07 -18.79
C SER A 374 -0.98 23.66 -17.46
N LEU A 375 -0.68 22.80 -16.47
CA LEU A 375 -0.20 23.20 -15.15
C LEU A 375 1.23 23.78 -15.18
N ALA A 376 2.14 23.14 -15.92
CA ALA A 376 3.58 23.44 -15.85
C ALA A 376 4.14 24.32 -16.98
N SER A 377 3.38 24.55 -18.06
CA SER A 377 3.84 25.32 -19.22
C SER A 377 4.36 26.72 -18.89
N GLU A 378 3.75 27.44 -17.94
CA GLU A 378 4.26 28.76 -17.53
C GLU A 378 5.64 28.65 -16.88
N VAL A 379 5.84 27.67 -16.00
CA VAL A 379 7.10 27.48 -15.27
C VAL A 379 8.22 27.03 -16.20
N ASP A 380 7.93 26.08 -17.09
CA ASP A 380 8.87 25.57 -18.09
C ASP A 380 9.40 26.67 -19.03
N ASN A 381 8.53 27.58 -19.47
CA ASN A 381 8.93 28.72 -20.32
C ASN A 381 9.98 29.65 -19.68
N PHE A 382 10.14 29.62 -18.35
CA PHE A 382 11.16 30.38 -17.62
C PHE A 382 12.36 29.53 -17.19
N ASP A 383 12.37 28.24 -17.49
CA ASP A 383 13.48 27.33 -17.18
C ASP A 383 14.57 27.43 -18.24
N GLU A 384 15.57 28.29 -18.00
CA GLU A 384 16.70 28.44 -18.91
C GLU A 384 17.73 27.29 -18.82
N ASN A 385 17.57 26.35 -17.88
CA ASN A 385 18.53 25.28 -17.62
C ASN A 385 18.06 23.90 -18.15
N THR A 386 16.86 23.81 -18.71
CA THR A 386 16.41 22.61 -19.42
C THR A 386 17.29 22.32 -20.64
N PHE A 387 17.45 21.03 -20.98
CA PHE A 387 18.12 20.62 -22.22
C PHE A 387 17.21 20.79 -23.45
N PHE A 388 15.91 20.94 -23.24
CA PHE A 388 14.92 20.75 -24.28
C PHE A 388 14.19 22.06 -24.52
N GLY A 389 14.27 22.58 -25.75
CA GLY A 389 13.65 23.85 -26.12
C GLY A 389 12.13 23.73 -26.19
N ASP A 390 11.58 23.59 -27.39
CA ASP A 390 10.14 23.32 -27.61
C ASP A 390 9.73 21.87 -27.31
N GLY A 391 10.63 21.05 -26.77
CA GLY A 391 10.40 19.64 -26.46
C GLY A 391 9.30 19.40 -25.43
N PHE A 392 9.09 20.36 -24.52
CA PHE A 392 8.06 20.29 -23.48
C PHE A 392 6.66 20.03 -24.05
N GLU A 393 6.33 20.67 -25.17
CA GLU A 393 5.04 20.48 -25.85
C GLU A 393 5.15 19.56 -27.07
N THR A 394 6.21 19.68 -27.86
CA THR A 394 6.31 18.93 -29.12
C THR A 394 6.50 17.44 -28.91
N ASN A 395 7.23 17.02 -27.85
CA ASN A 395 7.47 15.60 -27.58
C ASN A 395 6.25 14.86 -26.99
N VAL A 396 5.11 15.53 -26.85
CA VAL A 396 3.85 14.84 -26.55
C VAL A 396 3.36 14.08 -27.77
N SER A 397 3.34 14.71 -28.94
CA SER A 397 2.75 14.17 -30.17
C SER A 397 3.77 13.79 -31.24
N GLU A 398 5.03 14.18 -31.07
CA GLU A 398 6.09 13.96 -32.06
C GLU A 398 7.36 13.40 -31.41
N ASP A 399 8.14 12.65 -32.18
CA ASP A 399 9.46 12.24 -31.73
C ASP A 399 10.39 13.46 -31.69
N TYR A 400 11.12 13.64 -30.60
CA TYR A 400 11.97 14.80 -30.40
C TYR A 400 13.43 14.51 -30.74
N TRP A 401 14.03 15.30 -31.61
CA TRP A 401 15.39 15.10 -32.10
C TRP A 401 16.36 16.05 -31.43
N PHE A 402 17.19 15.51 -30.53
CA PHE A 402 18.16 16.29 -29.78
C PHE A 402 19.55 16.26 -30.45
N PHE A 403 20.20 17.43 -30.53
CA PHE A 403 21.46 17.65 -31.26
C PHE A 403 21.47 17.24 -32.75
N ASN A 404 20.74 17.99 -33.60
CA ASN A 404 20.81 17.93 -35.08
C ASN A 404 20.92 16.50 -35.66
N GLY A 405 20.09 15.56 -35.16
CA GLY A 405 19.95 14.21 -35.69
C GLY A 405 21.18 13.31 -35.56
N THR A 406 22.10 13.60 -34.63
CA THR A 406 23.36 12.84 -34.53
C THR A 406 23.47 11.96 -33.27
N TRP A 407 22.67 12.17 -32.21
CA TRP A 407 22.89 11.45 -30.95
C TRP A 407 21.66 10.89 -30.23
N ASN A 408 20.53 11.59 -30.07
CA ASN A 408 19.38 11.01 -29.35
C ASN A 408 18.04 11.50 -29.93
N THR A 409 17.10 10.57 -30.07
CA THR A 409 15.69 10.84 -30.31
C THR A 409 14.91 10.33 -29.13
N PHE A 410 13.85 11.05 -28.76
CA PHE A 410 12.95 10.69 -27.67
C PHE A 410 11.57 10.38 -28.24
N GLY A 411 11.01 9.22 -27.89
CA GLY A 411 9.69 8.82 -28.38
C GLY A 411 8.61 9.81 -27.92
N GLY A 412 7.72 10.22 -28.82
CA GLY A 412 6.58 11.05 -28.43
C GLY A 412 5.57 10.24 -27.60
N ILE A 413 4.99 10.79 -26.53
CA ILE A 413 4.09 10.02 -25.64
C ILE A 413 2.89 9.44 -26.41
N LEU A 414 2.11 10.30 -27.08
CA LEU A 414 0.91 9.90 -27.80
C LEU A 414 1.24 9.17 -29.11
N ASN A 415 2.33 9.54 -29.78
CA ASN A 415 2.81 8.82 -30.97
C ASN A 415 3.16 7.36 -30.62
N THR A 416 3.90 7.17 -29.53
CA THR A 416 4.23 5.83 -29.02
C THR A 416 2.97 5.04 -28.67
N LEU A 417 2.01 5.69 -28.02
CA LEU A 417 0.75 5.05 -27.65
C LEU A 417 -0.07 4.64 -28.88
N ASP A 418 -0.15 5.48 -29.91
CA ASP A 418 -0.88 5.20 -31.14
C ASP A 418 -0.31 3.98 -31.87
N GLU A 419 1.01 3.93 -32.06
CA GLU A 419 1.69 2.80 -32.70
C GLU A 419 1.55 1.52 -31.86
N ARG A 420 1.73 1.63 -30.55
CA ARG A 420 1.60 0.49 -29.63
C ARG A 420 0.17 -0.04 -29.58
N SER A 421 -0.82 0.85 -29.51
CA SER A 421 -2.25 0.51 -29.54
C SER A 421 -2.61 -0.21 -30.84
N SER A 422 -2.13 0.30 -31.98
CA SER A 422 -2.32 -0.33 -33.29
C SER A 422 -1.76 -1.76 -33.31
N PHE A 423 -0.55 -1.96 -32.81
CA PHE A 423 0.06 -3.30 -32.72
C PHE A 423 -0.73 -4.24 -31.80
N LEU A 424 -1.01 -3.82 -30.56
CA LEU A 424 -1.66 -4.66 -29.55
C LEU A 424 -3.09 -5.04 -29.94
N ASN A 425 -3.88 -4.10 -30.48
CA ASN A 425 -5.25 -4.39 -30.92
C ASN A 425 -5.32 -5.37 -32.10
N ASN A 426 -4.26 -5.48 -32.91
CA ASN A 426 -4.15 -6.48 -33.98
C ASN A 426 -3.52 -7.80 -33.50
N HIS A 427 -3.01 -7.86 -32.28
CA HIS A 427 -2.38 -9.07 -31.74
C HIS A 427 -3.45 -10.14 -31.40
N PRO A 428 -3.18 -11.45 -31.60
CA PRO A 428 -4.13 -12.53 -31.28
C PRO A 428 -4.65 -12.51 -29.84
N LEU A 429 -3.86 -12.00 -28.89
CA LEU A 429 -4.25 -11.77 -27.49
C LEU A 429 -5.56 -11.00 -27.33
N MET A 430 -5.82 -10.03 -28.21
CA MET A 430 -7.01 -9.18 -28.13
C MET A 430 -8.23 -9.78 -28.85
N ASN A 431 -8.04 -10.88 -29.58
CA ASN A 431 -9.06 -11.50 -30.42
C ASN A 431 -9.45 -12.89 -29.90
N VAL A 432 -9.55 -13.02 -28.58
CA VAL A 432 -10.00 -14.23 -27.87
C VAL A 432 -11.42 -14.05 -27.33
N SER A 433 -12.22 -15.11 -27.35
CA SER A 433 -13.55 -15.13 -26.77
C SER A 433 -13.45 -15.60 -25.32
N VAL A 434 -13.16 -14.68 -24.39
CA VAL A 434 -13.07 -14.97 -22.95
C VAL A 434 -14.47 -15.11 -22.30
N PRO A 435 -14.56 -15.64 -21.07
CA PRO A 435 -15.83 -15.66 -20.33
C PRO A 435 -16.39 -14.26 -20.08
N GLU A 436 -17.71 -14.10 -20.19
CA GLU A 436 -18.40 -12.84 -19.91
C GLU A 436 -19.07 -12.91 -18.53
N ILE A 437 -18.53 -12.18 -17.55
CA ILE A 437 -19.07 -12.07 -16.19
C ILE A 437 -20.09 -10.92 -16.19
N GLU A 438 -21.39 -11.24 -16.13
CA GLU A 438 -22.48 -10.25 -16.22
C GLU A 438 -22.65 -9.49 -14.90
N TYR A 439 -22.55 -10.19 -13.78
CA TYR A 439 -22.57 -9.62 -12.44
C TYR A 439 -21.93 -10.58 -11.44
N VAL A 440 -21.48 -10.02 -10.32
CA VAL A 440 -21.22 -10.74 -9.07
C VAL A 440 -22.18 -10.17 -8.03
N SER A 441 -22.69 -11.00 -7.13
CA SER A 441 -23.56 -10.57 -6.04
C SER A 441 -23.28 -11.38 -4.77
N GLN A 442 -23.50 -10.75 -3.62
CA GLN A 442 -23.45 -11.39 -2.30
C GLN A 442 -24.84 -11.28 -1.68
N ASN A 443 -25.31 -12.35 -1.02
CA ASN A 443 -26.65 -12.40 -0.44
C ASN A 443 -26.82 -11.48 0.80
N ILE A 444 -25.76 -11.25 1.57
CA ILE A 444 -25.76 -10.51 2.84
C ILE A 444 -24.56 -9.55 2.88
N SER A 445 -24.76 -8.23 2.93
CA SER A 445 -23.66 -7.25 2.99
C SER A 445 -23.00 -7.12 4.36
N SER A 446 -23.69 -7.50 5.44
CA SER A 446 -23.18 -7.35 6.81
C SER A 446 -23.52 -8.61 7.61
N PRO A 447 -22.84 -9.74 7.30
CA PRO A 447 -23.13 -11.02 7.91
C PRO A 447 -22.81 -11.01 9.40
N ASN A 448 -23.61 -11.74 10.19
CA ASN A 448 -23.28 -12.05 11.57
C ASN A 448 -22.53 -13.39 11.63
N PRO A 449 -21.89 -13.69 12.77
CA PRO A 449 -21.18 -14.94 12.93
C PRO A 449 -22.10 -16.16 12.70
N GLY A 450 -21.64 -17.09 11.87
CA GLY A 450 -22.37 -18.27 11.44
C GLY A 450 -23.41 -18.06 10.33
N ASP A 451 -23.57 -16.84 9.79
CA ASP A 451 -24.39 -16.63 8.59
C ASP A 451 -23.73 -17.28 7.36
N ASP A 452 -24.53 -17.97 6.53
CA ASP A 452 -24.07 -18.52 5.25
C ASP A 452 -23.99 -17.40 4.20
N VAL A 453 -22.78 -16.89 3.97
CA VAL A 453 -22.51 -15.90 2.90
C VAL A 453 -22.40 -16.63 1.56
N ILE A 454 -23.36 -16.35 0.68
CA ILE A 454 -23.41 -16.91 -0.67
C ILE A 454 -22.97 -15.85 -1.66
N VAL A 455 -21.91 -16.15 -2.42
CA VAL A 455 -21.52 -15.38 -3.60
C VAL A 455 -22.13 -16.04 -4.83
N THR A 456 -22.81 -15.25 -5.65
CA THR A 456 -23.49 -15.69 -6.87
C THR A 456 -23.07 -14.83 -8.04
N THR A 457 -22.71 -15.45 -9.16
CA THR A 457 -22.30 -14.77 -10.39
C THR A 457 -22.96 -15.41 -11.61
N LYS A 458 -23.32 -14.60 -12.60
CA LYS A 458 -23.80 -15.10 -13.89
C LYS A 458 -22.71 -14.95 -14.93
N ILE A 459 -22.33 -16.06 -15.54
CA ILE A 459 -21.18 -16.12 -16.46
C ILE A 459 -21.55 -16.94 -17.69
N THR A 460 -21.28 -16.39 -18.86
CA THR A 460 -21.44 -17.12 -20.13
C THR A 460 -20.08 -17.41 -20.78
N ASN A 461 -20.05 -18.36 -21.71
CA ASN A 461 -18.83 -18.76 -22.43
C ASN A 461 -17.71 -19.25 -21.50
N VAL A 462 -18.05 -20.07 -20.51
CA VAL A 462 -17.13 -20.50 -19.44
C VAL A 462 -17.06 -22.02 -19.35
N ASP A 463 -15.85 -22.53 -19.09
CA ASP A 463 -15.61 -23.95 -18.82
C ASP A 463 -15.36 -24.19 -17.32
N GLN A 464 -14.78 -23.20 -16.61
CA GLN A 464 -14.46 -23.27 -15.19
C GLN A 464 -14.68 -21.91 -14.51
N VAL A 465 -15.29 -21.94 -13.32
CA VAL A 465 -15.46 -20.77 -12.45
C VAL A 465 -14.84 -21.07 -11.09
N GLU A 466 -14.03 -20.15 -10.61
CA GLU A 466 -13.37 -20.20 -9.31
C GLU A 466 -13.69 -18.93 -8.51
N LEU A 467 -14.08 -19.11 -7.25
CA LEU A 467 -14.10 -18.07 -6.24
C LEU A 467 -12.76 -18.12 -5.52
N MET A 468 -12.02 -17.03 -5.61
CA MET A 468 -10.72 -16.85 -4.96
C MET A 468 -10.96 -16.09 -3.66
N VAL A 469 -10.60 -16.66 -2.50
CA VAL A 469 -10.92 -16.07 -1.18
C VAL A 469 -9.70 -16.06 -0.26
N THR A 470 -9.49 -14.97 0.46
CA THR A 470 -8.56 -14.89 1.60
C THR A 470 -9.22 -14.19 2.78
N THR A 471 -8.61 -14.36 3.96
CA THR A 471 -8.92 -13.61 5.18
C THR A 471 -7.66 -13.00 5.79
N GLN A 472 -6.53 -13.07 5.07
CA GLN A 472 -5.27 -12.53 5.54
C GLN A 472 -5.32 -11.01 5.44
N SER A 473 -4.84 -10.32 6.48
CA SER A 473 -4.84 -8.86 6.58
C SER A 473 -3.98 -8.18 5.52
N ASP A 474 -3.00 -8.89 4.98
CA ASP A 474 -2.09 -8.44 3.91
C ASP A 474 -2.68 -8.58 2.49
N HIS A 475 -3.89 -9.14 2.36
CA HIS A 475 -4.60 -9.35 1.09
C HIS A 475 -3.89 -10.29 0.09
N PHE A 476 -3.15 -11.28 0.57
CA PHE A 476 -2.49 -12.27 -0.28
C PHE A 476 -3.00 -13.70 -0.05
N ASN A 477 -2.44 -14.64 -0.83
CA ASN A 477 -2.66 -16.08 -0.69
C ASN A 477 -4.13 -16.51 -0.86
N PHE A 478 -4.82 -15.95 -1.87
CA PHE A 478 -6.18 -16.35 -2.19
C PHE A 478 -6.28 -17.85 -2.48
N VAL A 479 -7.19 -18.50 -1.76
CA VAL A 479 -7.51 -19.92 -1.93
C VAL A 479 -8.59 -20.07 -2.98
N SER A 480 -8.38 -20.95 -3.95
CA SER A 480 -9.36 -21.25 -4.99
C SER A 480 -10.43 -22.23 -4.52
N TYR A 481 -11.70 -21.86 -4.73
CA TYR A 481 -12.87 -22.70 -4.56
C TYR A 481 -13.64 -22.82 -5.88
N PRO A 482 -13.91 -24.03 -6.39
CA PRO A 482 -14.69 -24.20 -7.61
C PRO A 482 -16.16 -23.79 -7.37
N MET A 483 -16.70 -22.95 -8.24
CA MET A 483 -18.14 -22.64 -8.27
C MET A 483 -18.82 -23.50 -9.33
N ASN A 484 -19.94 -24.14 -8.99
CA ASN A 484 -20.68 -25.02 -9.90
C ASN A 484 -22.11 -24.50 -10.14
N ASP A 485 -22.63 -24.75 -11.34
CA ASP A 485 -24.02 -24.50 -11.75
C ASP A 485 -24.78 -25.86 -11.76
N ASP A 486 -24.94 -26.44 -10.57
CA ASP A 486 -25.44 -27.81 -10.36
C ASP A 486 -26.63 -27.92 -9.39
N GLY A 487 -27.15 -26.79 -8.91
CA GLY A 487 -28.24 -26.67 -7.96
C GLY A 487 -27.86 -27.02 -6.51
N LEU A 488 -26.57 -26.97 -6.16
CA LEU A 488 -26.02 -27.20 -4.82
C LEU A 488 -25.24 -25.99 -4.30
N ASP A 489 -24.83 -26.01 -3.03
CA ASP A 489 -23.94 -25.01 -2.41
C ASP A 489 -24.35 -23.54 -2.62
N GLY A 490 -25.67 -23.29 -2.56
CA GLY A 490 -26.27 -21.97 -2.75
C GLY A 490 -26.82 -21.72 -4.15
N ASP A 491 -26.43 -22.52 -5.14
CA ASP A 491 -27.01 -22.48 -6.49
C ASP A 491 -28.44 -23.02 -6.47
N LEU A 492 -29.37 -22.26 -7.03
CA LEU A 492 -30.80 -22.53 -6.96
C LEU A 492 -31.27 -23.41 -8.12
N VAL A 493 -30.66 -23.30 -9.31
CA VAL A 493 -31.16 -23.92 -10.54
C VAL A 493 -30.00 -24.37 -11.43
N ALA A 494 -29.71 -25.68 -11.41
CA ALA A 494 -28.69 -26.27 -12.27
C ALA A 494 -28.88 -25.97 -13.78
N GLY A 495 -27.80 -25.56 -14.43
CA GLY A 495 -27.65 -25.32 -15.86
C GLY A 495 -28.31 -24.03 -16.36
N ASP A 496 -28.37 -22.98 -15.52
CA ASP A 496 -28.92 -21.67 -15.89
C ASP A 496 -27.88 -20.55 -16.07
N ASP A 497 -26.59 -20.93 -16.13
CA ASP A 497 -25.41 -20.07 -16.25
C ASP A 497 -25.15 -19.21 -14.99
N ILE A 498 -25.78 -19.56 -13.86
CA ILE A 498 -25.55 -18.92 -12.55
C ILE A 498 -24.75 -19.86 -11.66
N TYR A 499 -23.62 -19.37 -11.20
CA TYR A 499 -22.69 -20.10 -10.35
C TYR A 499 -22.76 -19.52 -8.95
N SER A 500 -22.85 -20.37 -7.93
CA SER A 500 -22.87 -19.93 -6.54
C SER A 500 -21.91 -20.72 -5.67
N PHE A 501 -21.49 -20.12 -4.57
CA PHE A 501 -20.66 -20.78 -3.57
C PHE A 501 -20.88 -20.15 -2.19
N ILE A 502 -20.88 -20.98 -1.14
CA ILE A 502 -20.92 -20.53 0.26
C ILE A 502 -19.49 -20.33 0.74
N ILE A 503 -19.12 -19.09 1.07
CA ILE A 503 -17.80 -18.78 1.62
C ILE A 503 -17.64 -19.48 2.99
N PRO A 504 -16.52 -20.18 3.25
CA PRO A 504 -16.33 -20.98 4.47
C PRO A 504 -15.85 -20.16 5.68
N PHE A 505 -15.85 -18.83 5.59
CA PHE A 505 -15.41 -17.90 6.63
C PHE A 505 -16.63 -17.13 7.15
N SER A 506 -16.97 -17.36 8.41
CA SER A 506 -18.16 -16.81 9.06
C SER A 506 -17.94 -16.58 10.56
N SER A 507 -16.70 -16.50 11.00
CA SER A 507 -16.35 -16.22 12.39
C SER A 507 -16.46 -14.72 12.68
N SER A 508 -16.68 -14.36 13.94
CA SER A 508 -16.68 -12.96 14.39
C SER A 508 -15.42 -12.22 13.94
N GLY A 509 -15.60 -11.12 13.21
CA GLY A 509 -14.49 -10.27 12.78
C GLY A 509 -13.73 -10.77 11.56
N ASP A 510 -14.09 -11.92 10.96
CA ASP A 510 -13.46 -12.39 9.71
C ASP A 510 -13.55 -11.27 8.66
N TYR A 511 -12.40 -10.72 8.27
CA TYR A 511 -12.28 -9.78 7.16
C TYR A 511 -12.06 -10.59 5.88
N VAL A 512 -13.11 -10.73 5.08
CA VAL A 512 -13.11 -11.59 3.91
C VAL A 512 -12.87 -10.77 2.66
N GLN A 513 -11.86 -11.15 1.89
CA GLN A 513 -11.59 -10.60 0.56
C GLN A 513 -11.79 -11.68 -0.49
N TYR A 514 -12.42 -11.35 -1.61
CA TYR A 514 -12.64 -12.32 -2.69
C TYR A 514 -12.73 -11.72 -4.09
N TYR A 515 -12.46 -12.53 -5.10
CA TYR A 515 -12.69 -12.20 -6.50
C TYR A 515 -13.09 -13.45 -7.30
N ILE A 516 -13.63 -13.27 -8.50
CA ILE A 516 -14.00 -14.33 -9.42
C ILE A 516 -12.93 -14.50 -10.48
N ARG A 517 -12.51 -15.74 -10.72
CA ARG A 517 -11.72 -16.12 -11.89
C ARG A 517 -12.54 -17.08 -12.75
N ALA A 518 -12.82 -16.67 -13.98
CA ALA A 518 -13.57 -17.45 -14.95
C ALA A 518 -12.67 -17.79 -16.14
N GLY A 519 -12.58 -19.07 -16.48
CA GLY A 519 -11.73 -19.56 -17.57
C GLY A 519 -12.49 -20.37 -18.61
N ASN A 520 -12.02 -20.30 -19.85
CA ASN A 520 -12.37 -21.23 -20.92
C ASN A 520 -11.12 -21.61 -21.73
N SER A 521 -11.29 -22.40 -22.78
CA SER A 521 -10.16 -22.83 -23.63
C SER A 521 -9.38 -21.71 -24.36
N GLU A 522 -9.89 -20.48 -24.42
CA GLU A 522 -9.26 -19.33 -25.09
C GLU A 522 -8.67 -18.30 -24.11
N GLY A 523 -9.14 -18.24 -22.87
CA GLY A 523 -8.55 -17.38 -21.84
C GLY A 523 -9.38 -17.17 -20.59
N VAL A 524 -8.93 -16.21 -19.78
CA VAL A 524 -9.46 -15.89 -18.45
C VAL A 524 -10.06 -14.49 -18.39
N SER A 525 -11.12 -14.34 -17.60
CA SER A 525 -11.71 -13.09 -17.14
C SER A 525 -11.73 -13.05 -15.62
N LEU A 526 -11.48 -11.86 -15.06
CA LEU A 526 -11.47 -11.62 -13.61
C LEU A 526 -12.58 -10.64 -13.22
N SER A 527 -13.11 -10.78 -12.00
CA SER A 527 -14.03 -9.81 -11.43
C SER A 527 -13.73 -9.60 -9.93
N PRO A 528 -13.26 -8.40 -9.51
CA PRO A 528 -12.98 -7.21 -10.34
C PRO A 528 -11.90 -7.45 -11.41
N GLU A 529 -11.91 -6.65 -12.48
CA GLU A 529 -10.97 -6.80 -13.62
C GLU A 529 -9.50 -6.60 -13.23
N LYS A 530 -9.26 -5.95 -12.09
CA LYS A 530 -7.94 -5.61 -11.54
C LYS A 530 -7.48 -6.54 -10.41
N ALA A 531 -8.15 -7.68 -10.19
CA ALA A 531 -7.68 -8.67 -9.21
C ALA A 531 -6.24 -9.14 -9.54
N GLU A 532 -5.38 -9.42 -8.57
CA GLU A 532 -5.61 -9.40 -7.11
C GLU A 532 -5.39 -8.03 -6.45
N PHE A 533 -5.23 -6.95 -7.21
CA PHE A 533 -5.03 -5.60 -6.67
C PHE A 533 -6.33 -4.95 -6.19
N GLU A 534 -7.45 -5.23 -6.87
CA GLU A 534 -8.80 -4.92 -6.39
C GLU A 534 -9.59 -6.22 -6.19
N PHE A 535 -10.41 -6.24 -5.15
CA PHE A 535 -11.22 -7.40 -4.77
C PHE A 535 -12.48 -6.93 -4.05
N TYR A 536 -13.50 -7.79 -4.01
CA TYR A 536 -14.67 -7.57 -3.18
C TYR A 536 -14.33 -7.82 -1.71
N VAL A 537 -14.93 -7.04 -0.81
CA VAL A 537 -14.66 -7.13 0.63
C VAL A 537 -15.94 -7.14 1.45
N TYR A 538 -15.91 -7.84 2.59
CA TYR A 538 -16.83 -7.62 3.70
C TYR A 538 -16.19 -8.07 5.02
N THR A 539 -16.67 -7.52 6.13
CA THR A 539 -16.31 -8.00 7.47
C THR A 539 -17.53 -8.70 8.07
N VAL A 540 -17.33 -9.88 8.66
CA VAL A 540 -18.34 -10.50 9.51
C VAL A 540 -18.46 -9.68 10.79
N ASN A 541 -19.69 -9.23 11.10
CA ASN A 541 -19.94 -8.41 12.30
C ASN A 541 -19.35 -9.09 13.54
N TYR A 542 -18.66 -8.31 14.36
CA TYR A 542 -18.12 -8.81 15.61
C TYR A 542 -19.26 -9.31 16.54
N GLU A 543 -19.12 -10.52 17.08
CA GLU A 543 -19.97 -10.99 18.17
C GLU A 543 -19.60 -10.25 19.44
N ILE A 544 -20.60 -9.67 20.10
CA ILE A 544 -20.41 -8.96 21.37
C ILE A 544 -21.01 -9.81 22.47
N LEU A 545 -20.13 -10.45 23.24
CA LEU A 545 -20.52 -11.34 24.32
C LEU A 545 -20.53 -10.58 25.63
N THR A 546 -21.45 -10.96 26.54
CA THR A 546 -21.37 -10.49 27.92
C THR A 546 -20.36 -11.32 28.68
N SER A 547 -19.34 -10.68 29.25
CA SER A 547 -18.36 -11.33 30.12
C SER A 547 -18.37 -10.75 31.54
N ASP A 548 -17.89 -11.58 32.46
CA ASP A 548 -17.56 -11.22 33.84
C ASP A 548 -16.15 -10.60 33.94
N ILE A 549 -15.34 -10.72 32.87
CA ILE A 549 -14.08 -10.02 32.73
C ILE A 549 -14.32 -8.73 31.96
N VAL A 550 -13.82 -7.62 32.51
CA VAL A 550 -14.00 -6.27 31.97
C VAL A 550 -12.70 -5.48 32.06
N ILE A 551 -12.54 -4.50 31.16
CA ILE A 551 -11.54 -3.45 31.33
C ILE A 551 -12.09 -2.50 32.38
N ASN A 552 -11.42 -2.36 33.52
CA ASN A 552 -11.93 -1.63 34.68
C ASN A 552 -11.41 -0.20 34.79
N GLU A 553 -10.15 0.01 34.44
CA GLU A 553 -9.48 1.30 34.51
C GLU A 553 -8.32 1.34 33.51
N ILE A 554 -8.01 2.52 32.98
CA ILE A 554 -6.78 2.77 32.21
C ILE A 554 -6.09 4.04 32.70
N MET A 555 -4.81 4.16 32.40
CA MET A 555 -4.05 5.41 32.47
C MET A 555 -3.16 5.51 31.24
N ALA A 556 -3.52 6.37 30.29
CA ALA A 556 -2.77 6.61 29.05
C ALA A 556 -1.94 7.91 29.08
N ALA A 557 -1.60 8.38 30.28
CA ALA A 557 -0.85 9.62 30.51
C ALA A 557 -0.23 9.58 31.92
N ASN A 558 0.74 8.68 32.12
CA ASN A 558 1.37 8.45 33.41
C ASN A 558 2.73 9.17 33.47
N ASP A 559 2.82 10.30 34.17
CA ASP A 559 4.10 11.01 34.32
C ASP A 559 4.78 10.64 35.64
N ASN A 560 3.99 10.45 36.71
CA ASN A 560 4.47 10.24 38.08
C ASN A 560 3.51 9.45 38.99
N ALA A 561 2.38 8.94 38.48
CA ALA A 561 1.33 8.37 39.33
C ALA A 561 1.68 6.96 39.85
N VAL A 562 1.94 6.03 38.92
CA VAL A 562 2.23 4.63 39.23
C VAL A 562 3.47 4.22 38.44
N ALA A 563 4.47 3.66 39.12
CA ALA A 563 5.61 3.08 38.43
C ALA A 563 5.44 1.57 38.29
N ASP A 564 5.96 1.03 37.20
CA ASP A 564 6.06 -0.40 36.95
C ASP A 564 7.17 -1.07 37.81
N GLU A 565 7.44 -2.35 37.57
CA GLU A 565 8.53 -3.08 38.23
C GLU A 565 9.94 -2.59 37.90
N PHE A 566 10.14 -1.89 36.78
CA PHE A 566 11.42 -1.32 36.35
C PHE A 566 11.62 0.14 36.79
N GLY A 567 10.57 0.78 37.31
CA GLY A 567 10.57 2.15 37.82
C GLY A 567 10.20 3.21 36.77
N GLU A 568 9.67 2.77 35.65
CA GLU A 568 9.14 3.53 34.52
C GLU A 568 7.66 3.87 34.79
N PHE A 569 7.15 4.91 34.14
CA PHE A 569 5.80 5.43 34.36
C PHE A 569 4.99 5.21 33.09
N ASP A 570 4.81 3.95 32.72
CA ASP A 570 4.17 3.63 31.44
C ASP A 570 2.66 3.62 31.56
N ASP A 571 2.02 3.60 30.40
CA ASP A 571 0.58 3.48 30.34
C ASP A 571 0.15 2.09 30.82
N TRP A 572 -1.06 1.98 31.38
CA TRP A 572 -1.53 0.70 31.88
C TRP A 572 -3.03 0.51 31.75
N ILE A 573 -3.40 -0.76 31.68
CA ILE A 573 -4.75 -1.27 31.53
C ILE A 573 -5.04 -2.21 32.70
N GLU A 574 -6.12 -1.95 33.42
CA GLU A 574 -6.61 -2.82 34.49
C GLU A 574 -7.76 -3.70 34.02
N ILE A 575 -7.62 -5.01 34.22
CA ILE A 575 -8.64 -6.02 34.00
C ILE A 575 -9.24 -6.43 35.34
N TYR A 576 -10.56 -6.56 35.41
CA TYR A 576 -11.27 -6.95 36.63
C TYR A 576 -12.21 -8.12 36.37
N ASN A 577 -12.22 -9.10 37.27
CA ASN A 577 -13.23 -10.14 37.33
C ASN A 577 -14.38 -9.74 38.27
N LYS A 578 -15.48 -9.25 37.69
CA LYS A 578 -16.72 -8.91 38.42
C LYS A 578 -17.62 -10.11 38.71
N GLY A 579 -17.23 -11.29 38.22
CA GLY A 579 -17.98 -12.54 38.38
C GLY A 579 -17.73 -13.21 39.71
N ASP A 580 -18.52 -14.23 40.01
CA ASP A 580 -18.45 -14.99 41.26
C ASP A 580 -17.50 -16.22 41.17
N GLU A 581 -16.91 -16.48 40.00
CA GLU A 581 -16.08 -17.65 39.71
C GLU A 581 -14.73 -17.25 39.10
N PRO A 582 -13.66 -18.03 39.31
CA PRO A 582 -12.37 -17.79 38.68
C PRO A 582 -12.43 -17.96 37.16
N VAL A 583 -11.72 -17.10 36.43
CA VAL A 583 -11.61 -17.13 34.97
C VAL A 583 -10.16 -17.25 34.55
N ASP A 584 -9.86 -18.19 33.66
CA ASP A 584 -8.55 -18.33 33.02
C ASP A 584 -8.51 -17.46 31.76
N LEU A 585 -7.59 -16.50 31.73
CA LEU A 585 -7.38 -15.55 30.64
C LEU A 585 -6.48 -16.10 29.53
N SER A 586 -6.11 -17.38 29.56
CA SER A 586 -5.29 -18.01 28.51
C SER A 586 -5.82 -17.71 27.11
N ASN A 587 -5.00 -17.05 26.29
CA ASN A 587 -5.31 -16.63 24.92
C ASN A 587 -6.47 -15.63 24.80
N TYR A 588 -6.81 -14.88 25.84
CA TYR A 588 -7.59 -13.67 25.65
C TYR A 588 -6.70 -12.62 24.98
N HIS A 589 -7.27 -11.54 24.44
CA HIS A 589 -6.47 -10.50 23.79
C HIS A 589 -6.86 -9.08 24.20
N LEU A 590 -5.89 -8.17 24.18
CA LEU A 590 -6.11 -6.72 24.18
C LEU A 590 -5.68 -6.15 22.84
N SER A 591 -6.42 -5.14 22.38
CA SER A 591 -6.01 -4.37 21.20
C SER A 591 -6.65 -2.98 21.21
N ASP A 592 -5.88 -2.00 20.77
CA ASP A 592 -6.28 -0.63 20.42
C ASP A 592 -6.64 -0.48 18.93
N ASP A 593 -6.74 -1.58 18.19
CA ASP A 593 -7.05 -1.59 16.76
C ASP A 593 -8.11 -2.64 16.45
N ILE A 594 -9.26 -2.19 15.95
CA ILE A 594 -10.36 -3.09 15.58
C ILE A 594 -10.00 -4.01 14.42
N THR A 595 -9.06 -3.59 13.57
CA THR A 595 -8.62 -4.35 12.40
C THR A 595 -7.60 -5.42 12.76
N ASP A 596 -7.00 -5.35 13.95
CA ASP A 596 -6.13 -6.36 14.54
C ASP A 596 -6.45 -6.55 16.03
N LEU A 597 -7.44 -7.39 16.33
CA LEU A 597 -7.85 -7.68 17.71
C LEU A 597 -6.85 -8.56 18.50
N GLY A 598 -5.75 -8.99 17.88
CA GLY A 598 -4.79 -9.94 18.43
C GLY A 598 -3.46 -9.34 18.90
N LYS A 599 -3.31 -8.01 18.87
CA LYS A 599 -2.05 -7.31 19.19
C LYS A 599 -1.35 -7.87 20.42
N TYR A 600 -2.03 -7.94 21.56
CA TYR A 600 -1.49 -8.55 22.78
C TYR A 600 -2.30 -9.79 23.16
N THR A 601 -1.61 -10.87 23.54
CA THR A 601 -2.23 -12.14 23.97
C THR A 601 -1.91 -12.44 25.43
N PHE A 602 -2.94 -12.57 26.27
CA PHE A 602 -2.74 -12.91 27.67
C PHE A 602 -2.08 -14.28 27.84
N PRO A 603 -1.09 -14.41 28.74
CA PRO A 603 -0.58 -15.69 29.18
C PRO A 603 -1.63 -16.44 30.01
N SER A 604 -1.31 -17.67 30.41
CA SER A 604 -2.20 -18.46 31.27
C SER A 604 -2.23 -17.93 32.69
N ILE A 605 -3.16 -17.00 32.95
CA ILE A 605 -3.42 -16.37 34.25
C ILE A 605 -4.87 -16.63 34.64
N THR A 606 -5.06 -17.18 35.84
CA THR A 606 -6.39 -17.29 36.45
C THR A 606 -6.64 -16.09 37.35
N LEU A 607 -7.72 -15.36 37.06
CA LEU A 607 -8.20 -14.24 37.85
C LEU A 607 -9.37 -14.74 38.73
N ASP A 608 -9.17 -14.83 40.05
CA ASP A 608 -10.24 -15.21 40.97
C ASP A 608 -11.35 -14.14 40.98
N SER A 609 -12.51 -14.48 41.55
CA SER A 609 -13.59 -13.51 41.78
C SER A 609 -13.08 -12.32 42.59
N ASP A 610 -13.47 -11.11 42.16
CA ASP A 610 -13.04 -9.82 42.73
C ASP A 610 -11.53 -9.49 42.58
N GLU A 611 -10.78 -10.21 41.74
CA GLU A 611 -9.38 -9.89 41.46
C GLU A 611 -9.20 -8.93 40.28
N TYR A 612 -8.05 -8.23 40.32
CA TYR A 612 -7.61 -7.24 39.36
C TYR A 612 -6.25 -7.65 38.78
N LEU A 613 -6.02 -7.38 37.51
CA LEU A 613 -4.75 -7.61 36.81
C LEU A 613 -4.36 -6.34 36.07
N ILE A 614 -3.07 -6.00 36.11
CA ILE A 614 -2.52 -4.89 35.34
C ILE A 614 -1.76 -5.45 34.15
N VAL A 615 -1.95 -4.82 33.00
CA VAL A 615 -1.13 -4.97 31.80
C VAL A 615 -0.55 -3.58 31.50
N TRP A 616 0.77 -3.48 31.42
CA TRP A 616 1.46 -2.26 30.98
C TRP A 616 1.33 -2.16 29.45
N ALA A 617 1.06 -0.98 28.93
CA ALA A 617 0.88 -0.72 27.51
C ALA A 617 2.04 0.16 27.03
N ASP A 618 3.18 -0.47 26.78
CA ASP A 618 4.48 0.18 26.54
C ASP A 618 5.21 -0.30 25.28
N ASP A 619 4.73 -1.34 24.61
CA ASP A 619 5.38 -2.00 23.46
C ASP A 619 6.69 -2.73 23.82
N ASP A 620 6.80 -3.23 25.06
CA ASP A 620 8.03 -3.81 25.61
C ASP A 620 7.87 -5.29 26.04
N GLU A 621 6.93 -6.05 25.46
CA GLU A 621 6.68 -7.47 25.81
C GLU A 621 7.97 -8.32 25.75
N GLU A 622 8.79 -8.13 24.70
CA GLU A 622 10.01 -8.92 24.49
C GLU A 622 11.10 -8.63 25.54
N GLU A 623 11.17 -7.39 26.04
CA GLU A 623 12.14 -6.94 27.04
C GLU A 623 11.68 -7.19 28.48
N GLN A 624 10.39 -6.94 28.77
CA GLN A 624 9.85 -6.78 30.12
C GLN A 624 8.89 -7.92 30.53
N GLY A 625 8.36 -8.68 29.56
CA GLY A 625 7.66 -9.95 29.76
C GLY A 625 6.14 -9.87 29.56
N ASP A 626 5.48 -11.02 29.73
CA ASP A 626 4.08 -11.28 29.31
C ASP A 626 2.97 -10.40 29.96
N LEU A 627 3.29 -9.39 30.77
CA LEU A 627 2.34 -8.39 31.28
C LEU A 627 2.62 -6.97 30.76
N HIS A 628 3.52 -6.85 29.79
CA HIS A 628 3.82 -5.67 29.01
C HIS A 628 3.29 -5.92 27.60
N ALA A 629 2.37 -5.09 27.13
CA ALA A 629 1.68 -5.27 25.86
C ALA A 629 2.54 -4.75 24.70
N THR A 630 2.29 -5.28 23.50
CA THR A 630 2.94 -4.94 22.22
C THR A 630 2.41 -3.63 21.59
N PHE A 631 1.83 -2.75 22.41
CA PHE A 631 1.31 -1.46 21.97
C PHE A 631 1.25 -0.47 23.13
N ASN A 632 1.25 0.82 22.79
CA ASN A 632 1.11 1.95 23.70
C ASN A 632 -0.31 2.54 23.63
N LEU A 633 -0.72 3.30 24.66
CA LEU A 633 -1.96 4.05 24.61
C LEU A 633 -1.77 5.53 24.21
N SER A 634 -2.66 6.09 23.42
CA SER A 634 -2.67 7.49 23.05
C SER A 634 -3.34 8.36 24.11
N SER A 635 -2.56 9.22 24.77
CA SER A 635 -3.08 10.27 25.67
C SER A 635 -4.09 11.23 25.03
N SER A 636 -4.16 11.28 23.69
CA SER A 636 -5.13 12.10 22.94
C SER A 636 -6.49 11.42 22.73
N GLY A 637 -6.57 10.11 22.97
CA GLY A 637 -7.76 9.27 22.82
C GLY A 637 -7.72 8.36 21.60
N GLU A 638 -8.27 7.16 21.77
CA GLU A 638 -8.36 6.06 20.79
C GLU A 638 -9.40 5.03 21.26
N GLU A 639 -9.38 3.82 20.71
CA GLU A 639 -10.20 2.67 21.10
C GLU A 639 -9.41 1.62 21.89
N LEU A 640 -10.09 0.82 22.71
CA LEU A 640 -9.51 -0.33 23.39
C LEU A 640 -10.54 -1.45 23.49
N TYR A 641 -10.12 -2.66 23.15
CA TYR A 641 -10.92 -3.87 23.11
C TYR A 641 -10.29 -4.98 23.96
N LEU A 642 -11.14 -5.73 24.64
CA LEU A 642 -10.81 -6.99 25.28
C LEU A 642 -11.60 -8.09 24.58
N THR A 643 -10.90 -9.13 24.11
CA THR A 643 -11.51 -10.23 23.35
C THR A 643 -11.22 -11.59 23.98
N ASP A 644 -12.11 -12.55 23.69
CA ASP A 644 -11.91 -13.96 24.05
C ASP A 644 -10.96 -14.67 23.05
N PRO A 645 -10.60 -15.94 23.27
CA PRO A 645 -9.71 -16.68 22.36
C PRO A 645 -10.21 -16.91 20.94
N ASN A 646 -11.43 -16.52 20.61
CA ASN A 646 -11.99 -16.56 19.26
C ASN A 646 -12.22 -15.15 18.69
N PHE A 647 -11.60 -14.13 19.28
CA PHE A 647 -11.73 -12.71 18.91
C PHE A 647 -13.17 -12.15 19.03
N ASN A 648 -14.02 -12.76 19.86
CA ASN A 648 -15.29 -12.14 20.22
C ASN A 648 -15.02 -10.98 21.18
N ILE A 649 -15.57 -9.81 20.90
CA ILE A 649 -15.41 -8.65 21.77
C ILE A 649 -16.25 -8.87 23.03
N ILE A 650 -15.59 -8.96 24.18
CA ILE A 650 -16.24 -9.16 25.48
C ILE A 650 -16.35 -7.87 26.29
N ASP A 651 -15.43 -6.93 26.06
CA ASP A 651 -15.52 -5.56 26.53
C ASP A 651 -14.76 -4.62 25.58
N GLY A 652 -15.15 -3.35 25.55
CA GLY A 652 -14.47 -2.37 24.71
C GLY A 652 -15.11 -1.00 24.75
N PHE A 653 -14.31 0.03 24.50
CA PHE A 653 -14.73 1.42 24.52
C PHE A 653 -13.78 2.30 23.71
N VAL A 654 -14.27 3.49 23.35
CA VAL A 654 -13.45 4.59 22.82
C VAL A 654 -13.24 5.58 23.96
N PHE A 655 -12.05 6.13 24.12
CA PHE A 655 -11.76 7.20 25.07
C PHE A 655 -11.20 8.44 24.38
N GLY A 656 -11.38 9.59 25.01
CA GLY A 656 -10.88 10.87 24.50
C GLY A 656 -9.56 11.25 25.15
N GLN A 657 -9.21 12.53 25.03
CA GLN A 657 -8.02 13.09 25.67
C GLN A 657 -7.98 12.82 27.18
N GLN A 658 -6.86 12.28 27.64
CA GLN A 658 -6.60 11.93 29.04
C GLN A 658 -6.00 13.10 29.83
N GLN A 659 -6.12 13.02 31.14
CA GLN A 659 -5.47 13.93 32.08
C GLN A 659 -4.25 13.23 32.68
N VAL A 660 -3.10 13.89 32.62
CA VAL A 660 -1.85 13.40 33.21
C VAL A 660 -2.07 12.99 34.67
N ASP A 661 -1.58 11.81 35.03
CA ASP A 661 -1.62 11.21 36.38
C ASP A 661 -3.04 10.93 36.93
N MET A 662 -4.03 10.82 36.05
CA MET A 662 -5.42 10.48 36.40
C MET A 662 -5.86 9.20 35.69
N GLY A 663 -6.56 8.33 36.42
CA GLY A 663 -7.15 7.13 35.86
C GLY A 663 -8.49 7.42 35.19
N TYR A 664 -8.78 6.69 34.12
CA TYR A 664 -10.08 6.64 33.46
C TYR A 664 -10.76 5.33 33.85
N ALA A 665 -11.65 5.40 34.84
CA ALA A 665 -12.09 4.25 35.62
C ALA A 665 -13.60 4.03 35.54
N ARG A 666 -14.07 2.78 35.51
CA ARG A 666 -15.48 2.43 35.60
C ARG A 666 -16.05 2.74 36.98
N VAL A 667 -17.06 3.60 37.06
CA VAL A 667 -17.77 3.91 38.31
C VAL A 667 -19.28 3.81 38.09
N PRO A 668 -20.00 2.83 38.67
CA PRO A 668 -19.53 1.85 39.65
C PRO A 668 -18.50 0.83 39.15
N ASN A 669 -17.65 0.29 40.04
CA ASN A 669 -16.60 -0.68 39.72
C ASN A 669 -17.11 -1.84 38.83
N GLY A 670 -16.39 -2.15 37.76
CA GLY A 670 -16.69 -3.24 36.81
C GLY A 670 -17.96 -3.14 35.98
N ILE A 671 -18.81 -2.12 36.19
CA ILE A 671 -20.16 -2.05 35.57
C ILE A 671 -20.49 -0.67 35.02
N GLY A 672 -19.96 0.39 35.63
CA GLY A 672 -20.31 1.77 35.34
C GLY A 672 -19.70 2.33 34.06
N ASP A 673 -20.11 3.57 33.80
CA ASP A 673 -19.47 4.41 32.79
C ASP A 673 -18.05 4.78 33.27
N PHE A 674 -17.17 5.07 32.31
CA PHE A 674 -15.83 5.55 32.63
C PHE A 674 -15.85 7.02 33.06
N VAL A 675 -15.11 7.34 34.11
CA VAL A 675 -14.91 8.68 34.63
C VAL A 675 -13.42 8.94 34.91
N ILE A 676 -12.97 10.16 34.65
CA ILE A 676 -11.62 10.58 35.03
C ILE A 676 -11.61 10.83 36.55
N GLN A 677 -10.78 10.07 37.27
CA GLN A 677 -10.57 10.19 38.72
C GLN A 677 -9.13 9.89 39.12
N SER A 678 -8.79 10.05 40.40
CA SER A 678 -7.50 9.56 40.90
C SER A 678 -7.43 8.04 40.75
N SER A 679 -6.29 7.54 40.30
CA SER A 679 -6.14 6.13 39.95
C SER A 679 -6.46 5.18 41.11
N THR A 680 -7.13 4.08 40.79
CA THR A 680 -7.50 3.01 41.72
C THR A 680 -6.76 1.72 41.44
N PHE A 681 -5.49 1.82 41.01
CA PHE A 681 -4.57 0.71 40.70
C PHE A 681 -4.69 -0.49 41.64
N LEU A 682 -5.10 -1.64 41.07
CA LEU A 682 -5.38 -2.92 41.75
C LEU A 682 -6.43 -2.83 42.87
N ALA A 683 -7.42 -1.95 42.72
CA ALA A 683 -8.41 -1.68 43.76
C ALA A 683 -9.78 -1.28 43.19
N ASN A 684 -10.77 -1.30 44.07
CA ASN A 684 -12.14 -0.98 43.70
C ASN A 684 -12.34 0.53 43.42
N ASN A 685 -12.88 0.84 42.24
CA ASN A 685 -13.07 2.18 41.72
C ASN A 685 -14.08 3.04 42.52
N ASP A 686 -14.95 2.43 43.35
CA ASP A 686 -15.99 3.15 44.11
C ASP A 686 -15.43 3.84 45.36
N GLN A 687 -14.20 3.53 45.79
CA GLN A 687 -13.62 4.01 47.04
C GLN A 687 -13.02 5.43 46.93
N SER A 688 -12.89 6.00 45.73
CA SER A 688 -12.36 7.36 45.52
C SER A 688 -13.43 8.44 45.74
N THR A 689 -13.76 8.68 47.01
CA THR A 689 -14.59 9.84 47.37
C THR A 689 -13.72 11.08 47.52
N LEU A 690 -13.56 11.86 46.43
CA LEU A 690 -13.43 13.32 46.48
C LEU A 690 -13.73 14.06 45.16
N VAL A 691 -14.55 13.53 44.24
CA VAL A 691 -15.20 14.36 43.20
C VAL A 691 -16.66 13.93 42.95
N SER A 692 -17.45 13.71 44.01
CA SER A 692 -18.91 13.59 43.89
C SER A 692 -19.57 14.93 44.23
N ASP A 693 -19.63 15.85 43.26
CA ASP A 693 -20.70 16.87 43.08
C ASP A 693 -20.35 18.04 42.12
N MET A 694 -19.29 17.95 41.32
CA MET A 694 -19.09 18.87 40.20
C MET A 694 -18.95 18.09 38.90
N MET A 695 -20.02 18.05 38.10
CA MET A 695 -20.07 18.04 36.62
C MET A 695 -21.41 17.46 36.12
N LEU A 696 -22.54 18.02 36.56
CA LEU A 696 -23.69 18.16 35.66
C LEU A 696 -23.55 19.52 34.95
N LYS A 697 -22.51 19.65 34.12
CA LYS A 697 -22.57 20.63 33.03
C LYS A 697 -23.35 19.98 31.89
N ASP A 698 -24.03 20.79 31.09
CA ASP A 698 -24.62 20.34 29.83
C ASP A 698 -23.50 19.78 28.93
N LYS A 699 -23.25 18.47 29.00
CA LYS A 699 -22.28 17.77 28.16
C LYS A 699 -22.78 17.80 26.73
N ARG A 700 -21.97 18.26 25.79
CA ARG A 700 -22.32 18.30 24.37
C ARG A 700 -21.95 16.95 23.77
N LEU A 701 -22.94 16.26 23.21
CA LEU A 701 -22.70 15.06 22.40
C LEU A 701 -21.83 15.44 21.20
N LEU A 702 -20.66 14.82 21.06
CA LEU A 702 -19.78 14.97 19.92
C LEU A 702 -20.21 14.02 18.80
N LYS A 703 -20.24 12.71 19.08
CA LYS A 703 -20.62 11.68 18.12
C LYS A 703 -21.29 10.49 18.80
N ILE A 704 -22.02 9.71 18.00
CA ILE A 704 -22.55 8.41 18.40
C ILE A 704 -21.82 7.41 17.53
N THR A 705 -21.18 6.43 18.15
CA THR A 705 -20.59 5.30 17.43
C THR A 705 -21.32 4.01 17.79
N ASP A 706 -21.18 2.99 16.96
CA ASP A 706 -21.39 1.63 17.45
C ASP A 706 -20.25 1.23 18.41
N LEU A 707 -20.30 -0.01 18.91
CA LEU A 707 -19.31 -0.51 19.86
C LEU A 707 -17.91 -0.72 19.25
N ILE A 708 -17.75 -0.53 17.93
CA ILE A 708 -16.48 -0.66 17.21
C ILE A 708 -16.04 0.67 16.57
N GLY A 709 -16.53 1.80 17.10
CA GLY A 709 -16.05 3.14 16.72
C GLY A 709 -16.65 3.76 15.44
N ARG A 710 -17.51 3.04 14.69
CA ARG A 710 -18.13 3.58 13.47
C ARG A 710 -19.22 4.59 13.81
N GLU A 711 -19.16 5.78 13.23
CA GLU A 711 -20.19 6.81 13.42
C GLU A 711 -21.55 6.35 12.89
N VAL A 712 -22.60 6.55 13.69
CA VAL A 712 -23.96 6.11 13.38
C VAL A 712 -24.98 7.18 13.67
N SER A 713 -25.99 7.27 12.81
CA SER A 713 -27.14 8.14 13.05
C SER A 713 -28.10 7.51 14.06
N ALA A 714 -28.56 8.29 15.04
CA ALA A 714 -29.46 7.81 16.09
C ALA A 714 -30.76 7.21 15.49
N GLY A 715 -30.98 5.90 15.63
CA GLY A 715 -32.25 5.30 15.18
C GLY A 715 -32.27 3.78 14.94
N VAL A 716 -31.12 3.10 14.85
CA VAL A 716 -31.09 1.64 14.66
C VAL A 716 -31.42 0.95 15.99
N ARG A 717 -32.41 0.05 15.98
CA ARG A 717 -32.91 -0.65 17.18
C ARG A 717 -32.27 -2.02 17.29
N GLY A 718 -32.13 -2.53 18.52
CA GLY A 718 -31.64 -3.88 18.81
C GLY A 718 -30.13 -3.98 19.06
N GLN A 719 -29.44 -2.84 19.18
CA GLN A 719 -27.98 -2.81 19.43
C GLN A 719 -27.60 -1.73 20.43
N SER A 720 -26.37 -1.84 20.97
CA SER A 720 -25.77 -0.84 21.84
C SER A 720 -24.95 0.17 21.05
N PHE A 721 -24.96 1.43 21.50
CA PHE A 721 -24.17 2.52 20.94
C PHE A 721 -23.34 3.20 22.02
N LEU A 722 -22.22 3.79 21.63
CA LEU A 722 -21.40 4.65 22.45
C LEU A 722 -21.74 6.12 22.14
N TYR A 723 -22.14 6.87 23.16
CA TYR A 723 -22.39 8.30 23.06
C TYR A 723 -21.19 9.05 23.63
N ILE A 724 -20.41 9.70 22.77
CA ILE A 724 -19.15 10.35 23.13
C ILE A 724 -19.40 11.85 23.34
N TYR A 725 -18.98 12.37 24.49
CA TYR A 725 -19.21 13.76 24.91
C TYR A 725 -17.92 14.60 24.90
N ASP A 726 -18.10 15.92 24.86
CA ASP A 726 -17.01 16.91 24.79
C ASP A 726 -16.13 17.03 26.04
N ASP A 727 -16.55 16.40 27.13
CA ASP A 727 -15.77 16.27 28.36
C ASP A 727 -15.03 14.92 28.46
N GLY A 728 -14.99 14.16 27.36
CA GLY A 728 -14.33 12.86 27.27
C GLY A 728 -15.17 11.69 27.77
N SER A 729 -16.34 11.94 28.40
CA SER A 729 -17.18 10.83 28.87
C SER A 729 -17.87 10.08 27.74
N VAL A 730 -18.04 8.77 27.93
CA VAL A 730 -18.72 7.88 26.97
C VAL A 730 -19.83 7.12 27.68
N VAL A 731 -21.03 7.15 27.11
CA VAL A 731 -22.22 6.47 27.66
C VAL A 731 -22.67 5.37 26.71
N LYS A 732 -22.67 4.13 27.17
CA LYS A 732 -23.23 2.99 26.42
C LYS A 732 -24.75 2.97 26.56
N ARG A 733 -25.48 3.01 25.43
CA ARG A 733 -26.96 2.92 25.42
C ARG A 733 -27.43 1.82 24.49
N TYR A 734 -28.23 0.90 25.03
CA TYR A 734 -29.00 -0.03 24.23
C TYR A 734 -30.27 0.64 23.72
N ILE A 735 -30.47 0.70 22.41
CA ILE A 735 -31.69 1.25 21.81
C ILE A 735 -32.69 0.12 21.55
N GLN A 736 -33.77 0.11 22.34
CA GLN A 736 -34.89 -0.84 22.21
C GLN A 736 -35.76 -0.61 20.97
#